data_AF-A0A1F9VL02-F1
#
_entry.id   AF-A0A1F9VL02-F1
#
_cell.length_a   1.000
_cell.length_b   1.000
_cell.length_c   1.000
_cell.angle_alpha   90.00
_cell.angle_beta   90.00
_cell.angle_gamma   90.00
#
_symmetry.space_group_name_H-M   'P 1'
#
loop_
_entity.id
_entity.type
_entity.pdbx_description
1 polymer ?
#
loop_
_entity_poly.entity_id
_entity_poly.type
_entity_poly.pdbx_seq_one_letter_code
_entity_poly.pdbx_strand_id
1 'polypeptide(L)'
;MIKKRFVWVLLFSVFFSSGILLAFQPVARFDVVPYQRIKFGQSFKVGVVAFSKPGIERVDFWASGQGYASGTKTVTAMSLNDQTGVWEYWASFPASEFTSNGAVTIYAQAKDNNGNKRNLSLSMIAEGASAFTPVSAWVSPSGDDTTGAVNNSSLPFKTISTAKTKIQAANGGNSNGAVIYLKEGTYSVSGISASTTNEWLTIAKDQSANRNNVIINTGLFSTGYLKYDSVTLQSRGSGLYVANDSATRLWTNNCRRIGSGYDIVNSNPVNHSSDNHYSTGDYIFDADYGYRRAALVRGAELVQVGVDSFQNTAMVINATSMGQVNSTGLHADAYQVFSLDANSPPANNRIIYNFKATDIHYQGIFARSDYGQATDNAFVNVFIEMREPPMRNESNLYSFGPHSFYHSWDHLIMWNCTFIGHCGGMYGTYTNSSFVGNIFDAYVSQESAVGVPTIPSAEPGNTSNNEFLHNHFNQIYKETADHYRNAVYVESGWPCPLWGSKRPDSGSPATYSKDYGVLDTDYLSSKFGYPLDGSVLINRFPSRVPIDVNNVERAAVSDVGAVEYVSSTSSAPSLNYMISGVSPGAVFSTGTVGITLSGAGFPAGAQASMFNASVDGSTTAATNVSVASSSRITFNINLSSGAAPGYWTVAVTSGSYRSELKGSVNVRRLWRVLSVTPGYGFENGGVIISDLTGENFLAGSAVKLSKSGQPDTFATNVNVVNSSKITCELDLSGKAVGFWDIVITSGALTNSATGVFEIKSGGWSVGSVSPSAAYNYGEVAVTDLGGTGFFAGSTVKLSKFGESDIAGTNVSVVSGNKITCRFDLTLKATGYWDVVVASGAFSSRLSGGFEVKGMEVHSIAPSSSYSGAVLNVTVSGQGFLEGSSILLRKSGESDIAADNVAVTSDKITCRIDLSGKAKGVWDVAVTSGVFSAVLPGGFEVKYNVTASAVIDSAKECALLFNGEHCDALVDIPAGTFESDVTLSVSTAVVPGSNDETIVPTKVGVNITNDKSLQPRKDFSLTMYYHDVDALGFEASKFVIGYYDESNRRWVVLPSIANTTGKRVVARPRHLSLFAILQLAPGTNVEKVRTFPNPYNPRKHSEGMTISNLPAQAEIKIFTIGGDLVRSVNYAAANGRSSWDGKNESGLEVASGIYVMLVKSPIGTTRIKFALER
;
A
#
# COMPACT_ATOMS: atom_id res chain seq x y z
N MET A 1 29.72 47.81 37.93
CA MET A 1 31.13 47.37 37.76
C MET A 1 31.40 46.22 38.72
N ILE A 2 31.95 45.11 38.20
CA ILE A 2 32.91 44.13 38.79
C ILE A 2 32.61 42.70 38.28
N LYS A 3 33.66 42.13 37.68
CA LYS A 3 33.77 40.87 36.94
C LYS A 3 33.83 39.63 37.87
N LYS A 4 33.34 38.47 37.40
CA LYS A 4 33.65 37.14 37.95
C LYS A 4 34.51 36.32 36.97
N ARG A 5 35.48 35.61 37.55
CA ARG A 5 36.56 34.80 36.96
C ARG A 5 36.05 33.42 36.50
N PHE A 6 36.59 32.92 35.39
CA PHE A 6 36.57 31.51 34.99
C PHE A 6 37.88 30.83 35.43
N VAL A 7 37.80 29.60 35.93
CA VAL A 7 38.93 28.73 36.29
C VAL A 7 38.99 27.59 35.28
N TRP A 8 40.18 27.33 34.75
CA TRP A 8 40.54 26.17 33.93
C TRP A 8 41.11 25.07 34.82
N VAL A 9 40.73 23.81 34.60
CA VAL A 9 41.48 22.64 35.06
C VAL A 9 41.65 21.69 33.87
N LEU A 10 42.90 21.47 33.50
CA LEU A 10 43.38 20.47 32.54
C LEU A 10 43.63 19.17 33.32
N LEU A 11 43.17 18.03 32.83
CA LEU A 11 43.62 16.71 33.31
C LEU A 11 43.84 15.78 32.11
N PHE A 12 45.12 15.46 31.91
CA PHE A 12 45.63 14.47 30.97
C PHE A 12 45.04 13.09 31.26
N SER A 13 44.57 12.40 30.22
CA SER A 13 44.35 10.94 30.25
C SER A 13 45.00 10.29 29.03
N VAL A 14 45.67 9.18 29.33
CA VAL A 14 46.58 8.40 28.49
C VAL A 14 45.79 7.65 27.42
N PHE A 15 46.20 7.77 26.15
CA PHE A 15 45.66 7.00 25.04
C PHE A 15 46.08 5.53 25.16
N PHE A 16 45.14 4.67 25.53
CA PHE A 16 45.13 3.27 25.06
C PHE A 16 44.23 3.23 23.82
N SER A 17 44.85 3.00 22.66
CA SER A 17 44.16 2.75 21.40
C SER A 17 43.62 1.32 21.39
N SER A 18 42.36 1.14 21.75
CA SER A 18 41.52 0.04 21.26
C SER A 18 40.53 0.65 20.25
N GLY A 19 40.51 0.08 19.04
CA GLY A 19 39.97 0.71 17.83
C GLY A 19 38.57 1.30 17.98
N ILE A 20 38.46 2.61 17.79
CA ILE A 20 37.18 3.28 17.54
C ILE A 20 36.79 2.95 16.09
N LEU A 21 35.95 1.93 15.90
CA LEU A 21 35.15 1.81 14.68
C LEU A 21 34.30 3.08 14.59
N LEU A 22 34.41 3.83 13.48
CA LEU A 22 33.53 4.97 13.21
C LEU A 22 32.07 4.47 13.19
N ALA A 23 31.26 4.96 14.13
CA ALA A 23 29.88 4.53 14.32
C ALA A 23 28.94 5.32 13.37
N PHE A 24 28.38 4.64 12.37
CA PHE A 24 27.26 5.15 11.57
C PHE A 24 25.98 5.28 12.43
N GLN A 25 24.98 6.00 11.95
CA GLN A 25 23.68 6.12 12.64
C GLN A 25 22.59 5.36 11.87
N PRO A 26 21.60 4.75 12.55
CA PRO A 26 20.44 4.16 11.88
C PRO A 26 19.80 5.19 10.93
N VAL A 27 19.48 4.80 9.69
CA VAL A 27 18.75 5.66 8.75
C VAL A 27 17.30 5.71 9.21
N ALA A 28 16.82 6.85 9.72
CA ALA A 28 15.49 6.96 10.30
C ALA A 28 14.85 8.33 10.10
N ARG A 29 13.55 8.36 9.76
CA ARG A 29 12.73 9.57 9.60
C ARG A 29 11.28 9.33 9.99
N PHE A 30 10.58 10.40 10.40
CA PHE A 30 9.13 10.35 10.63
C PHE A 30 8.36 10.23 9.31
N ASP A 31 7.40 9.33 9.24
CA ASP A 31 6.37 9.30 8.18
C ASP A 31 5.17 10.20 8.54
N VAL A 32 5.46 11.37 9.11
CA VAL A 32 4.45 12.30 9.62
C VAL A 32 4.77 13.70 9.17
N VAL A 33 3.78 14.37 8.58
CA VAL A 33 3.86 15.81 8.29
C VAL A 33 3.78 16.58 9.62
N PRO A 34 4.74 17.46 9.95
CA PRO A 34 4.73 18.21 11.21
C PRO A 34 3.58 19.21 11.29
N TYR A 35 3.39 19.79 12.46
CA TYR A 35 2.40 20.85 12.75
C TYR A 35 0.94 20.42 12.54
N GLN A 36 0.69 19.12 12.64
CA GLN A 36 -0.67 18.56 12.68
C GLN A 36 -1.23 18.55 14.11
N ARG A 37 -2.57 18.50 14.20
CA ARG A 37 -3.30 18.45 15.48
C ARG A 37 -3.61 17.01 15.88
N ILE A 38 -3.24 16.64 17.10
CA ILE A 38 -3.79 15.50 17.82
C ILE A 38 -5.14 15.95 18.38
N LYS A 39 -6.22 15.62 17.67
CA LYS A 39 -7.57 16.15 17.91
C LYS A 39 -8.15 15.67 19.24
N PHE A 40 -8.92 16.53 19.90
CA PHE A 40 -9.57 16.21 21.16
C PHE A 40 -10.43 14.94 21.06
N GLY A 41 -10.30 14.03 22.02
CA GLY A 41 -11.00 12.75 22.04
C GLY A 41 -10.54 11.73 20.99
N GLN A 42 -9.49 12.03 20.22
CA GLN A 42 -8.92 11.14 19.21
C GLN A 42 -7.48 10.76 19.53
N SER A 43 -6.93 9.80 18.77
CA SER A 43 -5.52 9.43 18.81
C SER A 43 -4.88 9.65 17.46
N PHE A 44 -3.61 10.04 17.47
CA PHE A 44 -2.79 10.22 16.27
C PHE A 44 -1.70 9.16 16.23
N LYS A 45 -1.59 8.38 15.14
CA LYS A 45 -0.48 7.41 14.98
C LYS A 45 0.75 8.14 14.48
N VAL A 46 1.85 8.02 15.21
CA VAL A 46 3.14 8.61 14.85
C VAL A 46 4.06 7.49 14.41
N GLY A 47 4.46 7.53 13.14
CA GLY A 47 5.27 6.51 12.51
C GLY A 47 6.69 6.97 12.19
N VAL A 48 7.64 6.04 12.27
CA VAL A 48 9.05 6.19 11.89
C VAL A 48 9.44 5.02 11.00
N VAL A 49 9.87 5.32 9.79
CA VAL A 49 10.58 4.36 8.93
C VAL A 49 12.05 4.40 9.33
N ALA A 50 12.61 3.23 9.66
CA ALA A 50 13.99 3.10 10.11
C ALA A 50 14.66 1.84 9.56
N PHE A 51 15.89 1.99 9.08
CA PHE A 51 16.76 0.90 8.61
C PHE A 51 18.17 1.10 9.17
N SER A 52 18.86 0.00 9.44
CA SER A 52 20.28 0.04 9.82
C SER A 52 20.92 -1.26 9.37
N LYS A 53 22.18 -1.24 8.97
CA LYS A 53 22.91 -2.45 8.56
C LYS A 53 22.76 -3.61 9.58
N PRO A 54 22.90 -3.40 10.90
CA PRO A 54 22.73 -4.47 11.89
C PRO A 54 21.26 -4.91 12.13
N GLY A 55 20.29 -4.24 11.49
CA GLY A 55 18.88 -4.30 11.85
C GLY A 55 18.51 -3.34 12.99
N ILE A 56 17.27 -2.86 12.99
CA ILE A 56 16.75 -1.99 14.06
C ILE A 56 16.32 -2.86 15.24
N GLU A 57 16.83 -2.57 16.44
CA GLU A 57 16.43 -3.24 17.68
C GLU A 57 15.05 -2.73 18.12
N ARG A 58 14.86 -1.41 18.09
CA ARG A 58 13.63 -0.73 18.50
C ARG A 58 13.61 0.74 18.11
N VAL A 59 12.42 1.34 18.17
CA VAL A 59 12.20 2.78 18.17
C VAL A 59 11.44 3.18 19.43
N ASP A 60 12.04 4.08 20.20
CA ASP A 60 11.48 4.62 21.44
C ASP A 60 10.83 5.98 21.15
N PHE A 61 9.55 6.16 21.49
CA PHE A 61 8.77 7.38 21.27
C PHE A 61 8.38 8.04 22.58
N TRP A 62 8.47 9.37 22.67
CA TRP A 62 7.94 10.12 23.82
C TRP A 62 7.55 11.54 23.39
N ALA A 63 6.86 12.30 24.23
CA ALA A 63 6.51 13.68 23.92
C ALA A 63 6.92 14.63 25.06
N SER A 64 6.99 15.92 24.74
CA SER A 64 7.13 17.01 25.70
C SER A 64 6.13 18.14 25.39
N GLY A 65 5.76 18.89 26.43
CA GLY A 65 4.78 19.98 26.36
C GLY A 65 3.37 19.54 26.75
N GLN A 66 2.54 20.53 27.06
CA GLN A 66 1.11 20.37 27.40
C GLN A 66 0.78 19.30 28.46
N GLY A 67 1.65 19.12 29.45
CA GLY A 67 1.44 18.20 30.56
C GLY A 67 1.48 16.71 30.21
N TYR A 68 2.15 16.32 29.11
CA TYR A 68 2.36 14.92 28.75
C TYR A 68 2.99 14.11 29.89
N ALA A 69 2.36 13.00 30.28
CA ALA A 69 2.80 12.17 31.42
C ALA A 69 2.94 10.66 31.12
N SER A 70 2.61 10.20 29.91
CA SER A 70 2.57 8.77 29.57
C SER A 70 3.93 8.08 29.37
N GLY A 71 5.04 8.79 29.57
CA GLY A 71 6.40 8.23 29.45
C GLY A 71 6.78 7.80 28.02
N THR A 72 7.77 6.90 27.93
CA THR A 72 8.32 6.39 26.67
C THR A 72 7.57 5.15 26.18
N LYS A 73 7.21 5.14 24.89
CA LYS A 73 6.56 4.03 24.18
C LYS A 73 7.59 3.34 23.28
N THR A 74 7.88 2.07 23.54
CA THR A 74 8.90 1.30 22.81
C THR A 74 8.26 0.37 21.78
N VAL A 75 8.73 0.44 20.53
CA VAL A 75 8.28 -0.40 19.42
C VAL A 75 9.47 -1.20 18.87
N THR A 76 9.41 -2.54 18.92
CA THR A 76 10.54 -3.42 18.55
C THR A 76 10.46 -3.98 17.14
N ALA A 77 9.32 -3.83 16.45
CA ALA A 77 9.14 -4.29 15.07
C ALA A 77 8.28 -3.32 14.27
N MET A 78 8.52 -3.27 12.96
CA MET A 78 7.61 -2.59 12.04
C MET A 78 6.27 -3.32 11.97
N SER A 79 5.20 -2.56 11.82
CA SER A 79 3.87 -3.07 11.48
C SER A 79 3.17 -2.12 10.51
N LEU A 80 2.17 -2.60 9.77
CA LEU A 80 1.40 -1.75 8.88
C LEU A 80 0.67 -0.66 9.67
N ASN A 81 0.95 0.59 9.35
CA ASN A 81 0.14 1.72 9.75
C ASN A 81 -1.02 1.88 8.75
N ASP A 82 -2.21 1.44 9.16
CA ASP A 82 -3.45 1.51 8.37
C ASP A 82 -3.84 2.94 7.91
N GLN A 83 -3.35 4.00 8.58
CA GLN A 83 -3.64 5.40 8.22
C GLN A 83 -2.83 5.86 7.01
N THR A 84 -1.62 5.34 6.86
CA THR A 84 -0.66 5.75 5.82
C THR A 84 -0.43 4.69 4.76
N GLY A 85 -0.79 3.43 5.05
CA GLY A 85 -0.47 2.27 4.20
C GLY A 85 1.02 1.91 4.24
N VAL A 86 1.77 2.39 5.23
CA VAL A 86 3.23 2.21 5.33
C VAL A 86 3.56 1.20 6.42
N TRP A 87 4.49 0.28 6.16
CA TRP A 87 5.09 -0.55 7.20
C TRP A 87 6.18 0.22 7.91
N GLU A 88 6.00 0.44 9.21
CA GLU A 88 6.87 1.31 9.99
C GLU A 88 6.80 1.01 11.49
N TYR A 89 7.72 1.58 12.25
CA TYR A 89 7.61 1.60 13.71
C TYR A 89 6.64 2.72 14.08
N TRP A 90 5.48 2.41 14.64
CA TRP A 90 4.51 3.44 15.01
C TRP A 90 3.98 3.27 16.43
N ALA A 91 3.69 4.41 17.06
CA ALA A 91 3.04 4.49 18.36
C ALA A 91 1.83 5.44 18.29
N SER A 92 0.77 5.09 19.01
CA SER A 92 -0.44 5.93 19.10
C SER A 92 -0.29 6.97 20.21
N PHE A 93 -0.60 8.23 19.92
CA PHE A 93 -0.65 9.35 20.87
C PHE A 93 -2.09 9.86 21.00
N PRO A 94 -2.86 9.39 22.00
CA PRO A 94 -4.15 9.97 22.36
C PRO A 94 -4.02 11.42 22.82
N ALA A 95 -4.98 12.28 22.45
CA ALA A 95 -5.05 13.65 22.96
C ALA A 95 -5.19 13.69 24.48
N SER A 96 -5.85 12.69 25.08
CA SER A 96 -6.04 12.57 26.54
C SER A 96 -4.74 12.37 27.33
N GLU A 97 -3.60 12.11 26.67
CA GLU A 97 -2.29 12.06 27.33
C GLU A 97 -1.72 13.45 27.63
N PHE A 98 -2.33 14.50 27.11
CA PHE A 98 -1.97 15.90 27.31
C PHE A 98 -3.04 16.58 28.17
N THR A 99 -2.63 17.40 29.14
CA THR A 99 -3.57 18.06 30.07
C THR A 99 -4.02 19.44 29.60
N SER A 100 -3.38 20.00 28.57
CA SER A 100 -3.70 21.31 28.00
C SER A 100 -3.63 21.32 26.47
N ASN A 101 -4.16 22.37 25.86
CA ASN A 101 -4.06 22.59 24.41
C ASN A 101 -2.79 23.38 24.08
N GLY A 102 -2.08 23.00 23.01
CA GLY A 102 -0.98 23.81 22.48
C GLY A 102 0.12 23.00 21.80
N ALA A 103 1.23 23.68 21.51
CA ALA A 103 2.39 23.07 20.85
C ALA A 103 3.02 21.98 21.74
N VAL A 104 3.36 20.87 21.11
CA VAL A 104 4.09 19.74 21.70
C VAL A 104 5.21 19.31 20.76
N THR A 105 6.23 18.66 21.30
CA THR A 105 7.26 17.99 20.49
C THR A 105 7.21 16.50 20.76
N ILE A 106 7.03 15.72 19.71
CA ILE A 106 7.16 14.27 19.75
C ILE A 106 8.60 13.92 19.38
N TYR A 107 9.22 13.04 20.13
CA TYR A 107 10.57 12.55 19.91
C TYR A 107 10.50 11.07 19.56
N ALA A 108 11.46 10.65 18.73
CA ALA A 108 11.73 9.24 18.50
C ALA A 108 13.24 8.98 18.56
N GLN A 109 13.64 7.85 19.13
CA GLN A 109 15.01 7.35 19.07
C GLN A 109 15.03 5.98 18.43
N ALA A 110 15.53 5.89 17.20
CA ALA A 110 15.80 4.61 16.55
C ALA A 110 17.13 4.07 17.09
N LYS A 111 17.13 2.83 17.60
CA LYS A 111 18.32 2.14 18.09
C LYS A 111 18.51 0.85 17.30
N ASP A 112 19.71 0.63 16.78
CA ASP A 112 20.04 -0.62 16.08
C ASP A 112 20.61 -1.69 17.01
N ASN A 113 20.76 -2.91 16.48
CA ASN A 113 21.25 -4.07 17.23
C ASN A 113 22.70 -3.94 17.72
N ASN A 114 23.47 -2.97 17.19
CA ASN A 114 24.83 -2.66 17.66
C ASN A 114 24.85 -1.50 18.67
N GLY A 115 23.70 -0.94 19.01
CA GLY A 115 23.57 0.15 19.96
C GLY A 115 23.75 1.54 19.37
N ASN A 116 23.91 1.69 18.05
CA ASN A 116 23.91 2.99 17.39
C ASN A 116 22.51 3.60 17.48
N LYS A 117 22.45 4.94 17.52
CA LYS A 117 21.21 5.67 17.79
C LYS A 117 21.02 6.84 16.83
N ARG A 118 19.78 7.07 16.39
CA ARG A 118 19.35 8.31 15.74
C ARG A 118 18.20 8.93 16.52
N ASN A 119 18.37 10.19 16.92
CA ASN A 119 17.32 10.98 17.56
C ASN A 119 16.56 11.82 16.53
N LEU A 120 15.24 11.82 16.63
CA LEU A 120 14.33 12.57 15.77
C LEU A 120 13.40 13.44 16.64
N SER A 121 12.98 14.57 16.10
CA SER A 121 11.96 15.43 16.72
C SER A 121 10.90 15.85 15.69
N LEU A 122 9.65 15.94 16.13
CA LEU A 122 8.48 16.28 15.33
C LEU A 122 7.62 17.28 16.10
N SER A 123 7.49 18.49 15.58
CA SER A 123 6.58 19.49 16.14
C SER A 123 5.13 19.16 15.80
N MET A 124 4.23 19.18 16.78
CA MET A 124 2.80 18.91 16.65
C MET A 124 2.00 19.85 17.55
N ILE A 125 0.67 19.81 17.46
CA ILE A 125 -0.24 20.52 18.36
C ILE A 125 -1.14 19.49 19.05
N ALA A 126 -1.27 19.55 20.37
CA ALA A 126 -2.18 18.70 21.13
C ALA A 126 -3.44 19.48 21.52
N GLU A 127 -4.59 18.83 21.42
CA GLU A 127 -5.87 19.29 21.95
C GLU A 127 -6.25 18.47 23.19
N GLY A 128 -5.44 18.55 24.24
CA GLY A 128 -5.61 17.72 25.43
C GLY A 128 -6.76 18.11 26.34
N ALA A 129 -7.12 19.40 26.37
CA ALA A 129 -8.15 19.93 27.27
C ALA A 129 -9.51 20.15 26.59
N SER A 130 -9.52 20.61 25.33
CA SER A 130 -10.77 20.91 24.62
C SER A 130 -10.60 20.90 23.09
N ALA A 131 -11.69 20.66 22.38
CA ALA A 131 -11.72 20.67 20.92
C ALA A 131 -11.45 22.08 20.35
N PHE A 132 -10.64 22.15 19.29
CA PHE A 132 -10.45 23.38 18.51
C PHE A 132 -11.50 23.50 17.42
N THR A 133 -12.12 24.66 17.29
CA THR A 133 -13.03 24.97 16.17
C THR A 133 -12.30 25.87 15.17
N PRO A 134 -11.96 25.37 13.97
CA PRO A 134 -11.24 26.17 12.98
C PRO A 134 -12.12 27.28 12.42
N VAL A 135 -11.56 28.49 12.27
CA VAL A 135 -12.22 29.54 11.48
C VAL A 135 -12.17 29.13 10.01
N SER A 136 -13.34 28.97 9.41
CA SER A 136 -13.50 28.48 8.05
C SER A 136 -14.09 29.57 7.14
N ALA A 137 -13.82 29.52 5.85
CA ALA A 137 -14.49 30.34 4.85
C ALA A 137 -14.73 29.54 3.57
N TRP A 138 -15.79 29.87 2.86
CA TRP A 138 -16.07 29.28 1.55
C TRP A 138 -15.80 30.30 0.46
N VAL A 139 -15.25 29.85 -0.66
CA VAL A 139 -14.98 30.67 -1.84
C VAL A 139 -15.66 30.01 -3.05
N SER A 140 -16.31 30.82 -3.87
CA SER A 140 -16.98 30.39 -5.11
C SER A 140 -16.77 31.46 -6.19
N PRO A 141 -16.64 31.12 -7.48
CA PRO A 141 -16.63 32.12 -8.54
C PRO A 141 -17.88 33.01 -8.56
N SER A 142 -19.00 32.47 -8.06
CA SER A 142 -20.29 33.16 -7.89
C SER A 142 -20.49 33.81 -6.52
N GLY A 143 -19.48 33.80 -5.65
CA GLY A 143 -19.54 34.40 -4.32
C GLY A 143 -19.50 35.93 -4.35
N ASP A 144 -19.58 36.54 -3.17
CA ASP A 144 -19.56 37.99 -2.99
C ASP A 144 -18.56 38.39 -1.89
N ASP A 145 -17.57 39.22 -2.24
CA ASP A 145 -16.53 39.67 -1.30
C ASP A 145 -17.02 40.73 -0.30
N THR A 146 -18.17 41.36 -0.58
CA THR A 146 -18.82 42.36 0.28
C THR A 146 -19.69 41.68 1.33
N THR A 147 -20.51 40.70 0.91
CA THR A 147 -21.49 40.04 1.78
C THR A 147 -21.06 38.65 2.26
N GLY A 148 -19.95 38.11 1.75
CA GLY A 148 -19.39 36.83 2.18
C GLY A 148 -19.07 36.81 3.68
N ALA A 149 -19.24 35.65 4.31
CA ALA A 149 -19.08 35.48 5.74
C ALA A 149 -18.20 34.27 6.09
N VAL A 150 -17.34 34.44 7.10
CA VAL A 150 -16.62 33.31 7.71
C VAL A 150 -17.61 32.41 8.47
N ASN A 151 -17.28 31.13 8.60
CA ASN A 151 -18.06 30.09 9.25
C ASN A 151 -19.48 29.92 8.67
N ASN A 152 -19.71 30.33 7.42
CA ASN A 152 -21.01 30.20 6.75
C ASN A 152 -20.85 29.77 5.28
N SER A 153 -21.14 28.50 4.99
CA SER A 153 -21.02 27.92 3.64
C SER A 153 -22.05 28.43 2.63
N SER A 154 -23.14 29.04 3.11
CA SER A 154 -24.20 29.63 2.28
C SER A 154 -23.87 31.03 1.80
N LEU A 155 -22.87 31.69 2.39
CA LEU A 155 -22.40 33.04 2.02
C LEU A 155 -20.92 33.00 1.60
N PRO A 156 -20.58 32.34 0.48
CA PRO A 156 -19.19 32.24 0.04
C PRO A 156 -18.65 33.60 -0.42
N PHE A 157 -17.37 33.83 -0.13
CA PHE A 157 -16.59 34.90 -0.73
C PHE A 157 -16.37 34.65 -2.23
N LYS A 158 -16.11 35.71 -2.99
CA LYS A 158 -15.74 35.61 -4.40
C LYS A 158 -14.28 35.23 -4.58
N THR A 159 -13.40 35.72 -3.71
CA THR A 159 -11.95 35.54 -3.84
C THR A 159 -11.29 34.94 -2.59
N ILE A 160 -10.22 34.19 -2.82
CA ILE A 160 -9.37 33.65 -1.74
C ILE A 160 -8.74 34.77 -0.92
N SER A 161 -8.39 35.90 -1.56
CA SER A 161 -7.76 37.05 -0.89
C SER A 161 -8.67 37.67 0.18
N THR A 162 -9.95 37.89 -0.17
CA THR A 162 -10.95 38.43 0.77
C THR A 162 -11.26 37.43 1.87
N ALA A 163 -11.49 36.15 1.52
CA ALA A 163 -11.74 35.09 2.48
C ALA A 163 -10.61 34.99 3.52
N LYS A 164 -9.35 34.95 3.05
CA LYS A 164 -8.15 34.97 3.89
C LYS A 164 -8.13 36.18 4.84
N THR A 165 -8.42 37.38 4.33
CA THR A 165 -8.42 38.60 5.14
C THR A 165 -9.47 38.57 6.24
N LYS A 166 -10.69 38.10 5.92
CA LYS A 166 -11.77 37.94 6.90
C LYS A 166 -11.48 36.84 7.91
N ILE A 167 -10.87 35.73 7.49
CA ILE A 167 -10.34 34.69 8.38
C ILE A 167 -9.33 35.29 9.37
N GLN A 168 -8.32 36.03 8.89
CA GLN A 168 -7.32 36.61 9.78
C GLN A 168 -7.95 37.55 10.80
N ALA A 169 -8.91 38.38 10.41
CA ALA A 169 -9.63 39.25 11.33
C ALA A 169 -10.41 38.45 12.39
N ALA A 170 -11.08 37.37 11.99
CA ALA A 170 -11.84 36.50 12.90
C ALA A 170 -10.95 35.59 13.77
N ASN A 171 -9.71 35.33 13.36
CA ASN A 171 -8.77 34.42 13.99
C ASN A 171 -7.60 35.16 14.68
N GLY A 172 -7.87 36.33 15.27
CA GLY A 172 -6.91 37.07 16.09
C GLY A 172 -5.68 37.60 15.35
N GLY A 173 -5.82 37.90 14.05
CA GLY A 173 -4.77 38.45 13.19
C GLY A 173 -3.92 37.41 12.44
N ASN A 174 -4.12 36.12 12.67
CA ASN A 174 -3.35 35.04 12.02
C ASN A 174 -4.26 34.02 11.33
N SER A 175 -3.68 33.08 10.59
CA SER A 175 -4.37 32.05 9.81
C SER A 175 -4.06 30.63 10.30
N ASN A 176 -3.51 30.48 11.51
CA ASN A 176 -3.16 29.17 12.07
C ASN A 176 -4.42 28.31 12.22
N GLY A 177 -4.39 27.10 11.65
CA GLY A 177 -5.47 26.11 11.75
C GLY A 177 -6.74 26.49 10.99
N ALA A 178 -6.75 27.60 10.24
CA ALA A 178 -7.91 28.05 9.49
C ALA A 178 -8.06 27.27 8.16
N VAL A 179 -9.29 27.21 7.65
CA VAL A 179 -9.61 26.45 6.43
C VAL A 179 -10.37 27.32 5.42
N ILE A 180 -9.91 27.35 4.17
CA ILE A 180 -10.59 27.96 3.04
C ILE A 180 -11.10 26.83 2.14
N TYR A 181 -12.41 26.64 2.09
CA TYR A 181 -13.08 25.70 1.22
C TYR A 181 -13.39 26.34 -0.13
N LEU A 182 -12.98 25.69 -1.21
CA LEU A 182 -13.20 26.13 -2.58
C LEU A 182 -14.33 25.29 -3.20
N LYS A 183 -15.40 25.94 -3.64
CA LYS A 183 -16.40 25.29 -4.51
C LYS A 183 -15.78 25.04 -5.88
N GLU A 184 -16.48 24.34 -6.77
CA GLU A 184 -15.98 24.13 -8.14
C GLU A 184 -15.77 25.47 -8.86
N GLY A 185 -14.65 25.59 -9.56
CA GLY A 185 -14.22 26.83 -10.18
C GLY A 185 -12.72 26.94 -10.40
N THR A 186 -12.31 27.99 -11.10
CA THR A 186 -10.91 28.37 -11.30
C THR A 186 -10.57 29.59 -10.45
N TYR A 187 -9.47 29.53 -9.72
CA TYR A 187 -9.06 30.51 -8.72
C TYR A 187 -7.65 31.03 -8.96
N SER A 188 -7.44 32.26 -8.53
CA SER A 188 -6.13 32.91 -8.49
C SER A 188 -5.69 33.09 -7.04
N VAL A 189 -4.42 32.80 -6.77
CA VAL A 189 -3.74 33.12 -5.52
C VAL A 189 -2.66 34.19 -5.70
N SER A 190 -2.70 34.91 -6.83
CA SER A 190 -1.71 35.94 -7.16
C SER A 190 -1.66 37.08 -6.14
N GLY A 191 -0.47 37.31 -5.57
CA GLY A 191 -0.21 38.41 -4.66
C GLY A 191 -0.86 38.24 -3.28
N ILE A 192 -1.27 37.03 -2.92
CA ILE A 192 -1.88 36.76 -1.61
C ILE A 192 -0.78 36.41 -0.60
N SER A 193 -0.86 37.05 0.58
CA SER A 193 -0.06 36.67 1.74
C SER A 193 -0.92 36.45 2.98
N ALA A 194 -0.54 35.50 3.84
CA ALA A 194 -1.18 35.25 5.12
C ALA A 194 -0.15 35.07 6.25
N SER A 195 -0.57 35.32 7.49
CA SER A 195 0.28 35.12 8.67
C SER A 195 -0.01 33.77 9.32
N THR A 196 0.94 32.84 9.23
CA THR A 196 0.91 31.56 9.97
C THR A 196 2.27 31.35 10.62
N THR A 197 2.30 30.93 11.89
CA THR A 197 3.53 30.86 12.68
C THR A 197 3.91 29.44 13.11
N ASN A 198 2.93 28.55 13.25
CA ASN A 198 3.15 27.19 13.72
C ASN A 198 2.04 26.20 13.33
N GLU A 199 1.08 26.58 12.48
CA GLU A 199 0.04 25.68 11.99
C GLU A 199 -0.35 25.99 10.54
N TRP A 200 -0.82 24.97 9.83
CA TRP A 200 -1.23 25.07 8.44
C TRP A 200 -2.48 25.93 8.26
N LEU A 201 -2.40 26.94 7.38
CA LEU A 201 -3.58 27.45 6.67
C LEU A 201 -3.92 26.43 5.59
N THR A 202 -5.13 25.88 5.61
CA THR A 202 -5.55 24.87 4.64
C THR A 202 -6.44 25.48 3.56
N ILE A 203 -6.09 25.27 2.30
CA ILE A 203 -6.95 25.51 1.14
C ILE A 203 -7.42 24.14 0.64
N ALA A 204 -8.71 23.87 0.80
CA ALA A 204 -9.30 22.57 0.48
C ALA A 204 -10.45 22.72 -0.52
N LYS A 205 -10.76 21.67 -1.26
CA LYS A 205 -12.06 21.60 -1.95
C LYS A 205 -13.21 21.58 -0.93
N ASP A 206 -14.36 22.13 -1.31
CA ASP A 206 -15.60 21.89 -0.57
C ASP A 206 -15.95 20.39 -0.55
N GLN A 207 -16.66 19.94 0.49
CA GLN A 207 -17.00 18.53 0.67
C GLN A 207 -17.74 17.96 -0.55
N SER A 208 -18.63 18.75 -1.15
CA SER A 208 -19.42 18.38 -2.33
C SER A 208 -18.69 18.53 -3.67
N ALA A 209 -17.57 19.27 -3.70
CA ALA A 209 -16.87 19.60 -4.94
C ALA A 209 -15.99 18.44 -5.43
N ASN A 210 -15.88 18.29 -6.76
CA ASN A 210 -14.90 17.42 -7.39
C ASN A 210 -13.52 18.10 -7.44
N ARG A 211 -12.48 17.42 -6.92
CA ARG A 211 -11.07 17.88 -6.96
C ARG A 211 -10.63 18.37 -8.34
N ASN A 212 -11.08 17.69 -9.39
CA ASN A 212 -10.67 17.98 -10.76
C ASN A 212 -11.23 19.32 -11.28
N ASN A 213 -12.31 19.81 -10.67
CA ASN A 213 -12.98 21.05 -11.04
C ASN A 213 -12.61 22.22 -10.11
N VAL A 214 -11.80 21.99 -9.07
CA VAL A 214 -11.30 23.04 -8.16
C VAL A 214 -9.86 23.36 -8.57
N ILE A 215 -9.70 24.34 -9.45
CA ILE A 215 -8.43 24.62 -10.14
C ILE A 215 -7.82 25.91 -9.60
N ILE A 216 -6.56 25.84 -9.18
CA ILE A 216 -5.73 27.02 -8.86
C ILE A 216 -4.65 27.08 -9.94
N ASN A 217 -4.69 28.12 -10.77
CA ASN A 217 -3.82 28.19 -11.95
C ASN A 217 -3.08 29.52 -12.15
N THR A 218 -3.15 30.42 -11.17
CA THR A 218 -2.56 31.76 -11.29
C THR A 218 -1.96 32.25 -9.98
N GLY A 219 -0.67 32.58 -10.02
CA GLY A 219 0.06 33.36 -9.02
C GLY A 219 0.44 32.60 -7.75
N LEU A 220 1.20 33.23 -6.85
CA LEU A 220 1.78 32.60 -5.66
C LEU A 220 1.13 33.05 -4.35
N PHE A 221 0.86 32.09 -3.47
CA PHE A 221 0.41 32.32 -2.10
C PHE A 221 1.60 32.25 -1.13
N SER A 222 1.91 33.36 -0.45
CA SER A 222 3.03 33.43 0.50
C SER A 222 2.55 33.36 1.95
N THR A 223 3.03 32.37 2.72
CA THR A 223 2.75 32.28 4.16
C THR A 223 3.80 31.42 4.86
N GLY A 224 3.73 31.24 6.18
CA GLY A 224 4.68 30.39 6.90
C GLY A 224 4.41 28.89 6.70
N TYR A 225 3.13 28.50 6.65
CA TYR A 225 2.63 27.12 6.60
C TYR A 225 1.35 27.08 5.76
N LEU A 226 1.44 26.47 4.57
CA LEU A 226 0.33 26.35 3.63
C LEU A 226 0.07 24.88 3.33
N LYS A 227 -1.18 24.47 3.48
CA LYS A 227 -1.66 23.16 3.01
C LYS A 227 -2.61 23.35 1.85
N TYR A 228 -2.35 22.69 0.72
CA TYR A 228 -3.36 22.43 -0.31
C TYR A 228 -3.90 21.02 -0.11
N ASP A 229 -5.22 20.87 -0.04
CA ASP A 229 -5.87 19.60 0.25
C ASP A 229 -6.95 19.26 -0.79
N SER A 230 -6.69 18.21 -1.58
CA SER A 230 -7.65 17.69 -2.55
C SER A 230 -8.11 18.72 -3.60
N VAL A 231 -7.18 19.54 -4.10
CA VAL A 231 -7.41 20.52 -5.19
C VAL A 231 -6.52 20.24 -6.40
N THR A 232 -6.82 20.88 -7.53
CA THR A 232 -5.96 20.86 -8.72
C THR A 232 -5.09 22.11 -8.78
N LEU A 233 -3.77 21.92 -8.75
CA LEU A 233 -2.77 22.95 -9.01
C LEU A 233 -2.34 22.83 -10.48
N GLN A 234 -2.45 23.90 -11.25
CA GLN A 234 -2.19 23.86 -12.68
C GLN A 234 -1.25 24.98 -13.11
N SER A 235 -0.14 24.61 -13.75
CA SER A 235 0.73 25.59 -14.39
C SER A 235 0.16 26.02 -15.74
N ARG A 236 0.40 27.28 -16.12
CA ARG A 236 -0.04 27.85 -17.40
C ARG A 236 1.09 28.15 -18.37
N GLY A 237 2.32 27.79 -18.01
CA GLY A 237 3.51 27.99 -18.83
C GLY A 237 4.79 27.95 -17.99
N SER A 238 5.93 28.08 -18.68
CA SER A 238 7.25 28.10 -18.05
C SER A 238 7.36 29.16 -16.94
N GLY A 239 7.69 28.73 -15.72
CA GLY A 239 7.91 29.59 -14.56
C GLY A 239 6.63 30.16 -13.94
N LEU A 240 5.45 29.72 -14.39
CA LEU A 240 4.15 30.17 -13.88
C LEU A 240 3.66 29.25 -12.76
N TYR A 241 4.34 29.33 -11.62
CA TYR A 241 4.03 28.56 -10.42
C TYR A 241 2.75 29.05 -9.71
N VAL A 242 2.06 28.12 -9.06
CA VAL A 242 0.90 28.40 -8.19
C VAL A 242 1.17 28.14 -6.70
N ALA A 243 2.28 27.47 -6.41
CA ALA A 243 2.80 27.32 -5.06
C ALA A 243 4.33 27.47 -5.06
N ASN A 244 4.85 28.08 -4.01
CA ASN A 244 6.28 28.07 -3.71
C ASN A 244 6.48 27.58 -2.28
N ASP A 245 7.70 27.14 -2.01
CA ASP A 245 8.13 26.69 -0.70
C ASP A 245 9.52 27.23 -0.31
N SER A 246 10.02 28.22 -1.06
CA SER A 246 11.28 28.93 -0.76
C SER A 246 11.21 29.72 0.55
N ALA A 247 10.01 30.19 0.93
CA ALA A 247 9.74 30.85 2.21
C ALA A 247 8.53 30.25 2.96
N THR A 248 7.79 29.35 2.30
CA THR A 248 6.56 28.74 2.80
C THR A 248 6.82 27.26 3.09
N ARG A 249 6.51 26.76 4.28
CA ARG A 249 6.39 25.31 4.43
C ARG A 249 5.14 24.89 3.69
N LEU A 250 5.30 23.97 2.75
CA LEU A 250 4.24 23.57 1.84
C LEU A 250 3.85 22.13 2.11
N TRP A 251 2.56 21.89 2.28
CA TRP A 251 1.99 20.56 2.29
C TRP A 251 0.95 20.43 1.17
N THR A 252 1.19 19.55 0.22
CA THR A 252 0.19 19.17 -0.79
C THR A 252 -0.33 17.77 -0.43
N ASN A 253 -1.63 17.68 -0.19
CA ASN A 253 -2.29 16.45 0.21
C ASN A 253 -3.35 16.08 -0.83
N ASN A 254 -3.24 14.90 -1.42
CA ASN A 254 -4.20 14.38 -2.40
C ASN A 254 -4.48 15.36 -3.55
N CYS A 255 -3.49 16.18 -3.92
CA CYS A 255 -3.61 17.21 -4.94
C CYS A 255 -3.30 16.64 -6.33
N ARG A 256 -3.93 17.23 -7.34
CA ARG A 256 -3.58 17.00 -8.74
C ARG A 256 -2.65 18.12 -9.19
N ARG A 257 -1.45 17.81 -9.67
CA ARG A 257 -0.47 18.79 -10.16
C ARG A 257 -0.28 18.62 -11.64
N ILE A 258 -0.79 19.57 -12.40
CA ILE A 258 -0.78 19.53 -13.86
C ILE A 258 0.23 20.55 -14.34
N GLY A 259 1.31 20.05 -14.92
CA GLY A 259 2.28 20.90 -15.58
C GLY A 259 1.70 21.48 -16.87
N SER A 260 2.44 22.42 -17.45
CA SER A 260 2.10 23.00 -18.76
C SER A 260 2.70 22.22 -19.93
N GLY A 261 3.40 21.11 -19.66
CA GLY A 261 4.12 20.28 -20.63
C GLY A 261 5.37 19.67 -20.00
N TYR A 262 5.59 18.36 -20.14
CA TYR A 262 6.82 17.68 -19.70
C TYR A 262 8.07 18.18 -20.42
N ASP A 263 7.90 18.70 -21.64
CA ASP A 263 8.95 19.27 -22.50
C ASP A 263 9.19 20.77 -22.27
N ILE A 264 8.49 21.38 -21.31
CA ILE A 264 8.60 22.81 -21.01
C ILE A 264 9.35 22.97 -19.69
N VAL A 265 10.48 23.67 -19.71
CA VAL A 265 11.24 23.99 -18.49
C VAL A 265 10.38 24.80 -17.51
N ASN A 266 10.49 24.51 -16.22
CA ASN A 266 9.74 25.12 -15.13
C ASN A 266 8.22 24.99 -15.30
N SER A 267 7.75 23.86 -15.81
CA SER A 267 6.34 23.62 -16.07
C SER A 267 5.57 23.07 -14.88
N ASN A 268 6.22 22.49 -13.87
CA ASN A 268 5.54 22.05 -12.65
C ASN A 268 4.82 23.23 -11.97
N PRO A 269 3.56 23.09 -11.53
CA PRO A 269 2.84 24.14 -10.78
C PRO A 269 3.46 24.50 -9.43
N VAL A 270 4.31 23.64 -8.87
CA VAL A 270 4.99 23.85 -7.60
C VAL A 270 6.47 24.11 -7.85
N ASN A 271 6.97 25.24 -7.36
CA ASN A 271 8.38 25.61 -7.47
C ASN A 271 9.30 24.73 -6.58
N HIS A 272 10.62 24.85 -6.75
CA HIS A 272 11.66 24.07 -6.09
C HIS A 272 11.74 24.23 -4.56
N SER A 273 11.95 23.11 -3.86
CA SER A 273 12.05 23.06 -2.39
C SER A 273 13.42 23.34 -1.80
N SER A 274 13.39 23.80 -0.55
CA SER A 274 14.52 23.86 0.38
C SER A 274 14.29 22.93 1.58
N ASP A 275 13.94 21.66 1.34
CA ASP A 275 13.63 20.68 2.40
C ASP A 275 12.38 21.05 3.22
N ASN A 276 11.45 21.79 2.63
CA ASN A 276 10.24 22.34 3.27
C ASN A 276 8.93 21.87 2.64
N HIS A 277 8.99 21.00 1.64
CA HIS A 277 7.83 20.41 0.98
C HIS A 277 7.49 19.03 1.55
N TYR A 278 6.24 18.87 1.94
CA TYR A 278 5.61 17.60 2.30
C TYR A 278 4.53 17.27 1.27
N SER A 279 4.52 16.04 0.78
CA SER A 279 3.52 15.57 -0.17
C SER A 279 2.97 14.21 0.22
N THR A 280 1.64 14.09 0.20
CA THR A 280 0.93 12.87 0.58
C THR A 280 -0.21 12.57 -0.39
N GLY A 281 -0.09 11.51 -1.18
CA GLY A 281 -1.15 11.06 -2.11
C GLY A 281 -1.33 11.91 -3.37
N ASP A 282 -0.31 12.68 -3.76
CA ASP A 282 -0.42 13.58 -4.91
C ASP A 282 -0.27 12.85 -6.25
N TYR A 283 -1.00 13.33 -7.25
CA TYR A 283 -0.88 12.91 -8.64
C TYR A 283 -0.25 14.03 -9.47
N ILE A 284 0.87 13.75 -10.13
CA ILE A 284 1.58 14.68 -11.02
C ILE A 284 1.45 14.19 -12.46
N PHE A 285 1.10 15.11 -13.36
CA PHE A 285 1.02 14.80 -14.79
C PHE A 285 1.60 15.94 -15.62
N ASP A 286 2.37 15.56 -16.64
CA ASP A 286 2.81 16.43 -17.73
C ASP A 286 3.65 17.63 -17.26
N ALA A 287 4.66 17.35 -16.44
CA ALA A 287 5.52 18.33 -15.79
C ALA A 287 7.01 18.04 -16.05
N ASP A 288 7.85 19.07 -16.00
CA ASP A 288 9.29 18.92 -16.17
C ASP A 288 9.94 18.12 -15.04
N TYR A 289 9.77 18.53 -13.79
CA TYR A 289 10.25 17.81 -12.62
C TYR A 289 9.09 17.29 -11.78
N GLY A 290 9.32 16.23 -10.99
CA GLY A 290 8.36 15.79 -9.97
C GLY A 290 8.54 16.54 -8.65
N TYR A 291 9.64 16.23 -7.95
CA TYR A 291 10.00 16.80 -6.65
C TYR A 291 11.48 17.14 -6.58
N ARG A 292 11.82 18.33 -6.09
CA ARG A 292 13.19 18.73 -5.79
C ARG A 292 13.30 19.06 -4.31
N ARG A 293 14.17 18.35 -3.57
CA ARG A 293 14.46 18.55 -2.14
C ARG A 293 13.22 18.53 -1.24
N ALA A 294 12.26 17.65 -1.52
CA ALA A 294 11.13 17.49 -0.61
C ALA A 294 11.57 16.76 0.68
N ALA A 295 10.97 17.14 1.81
CA ALA A 295 11.24 16.53 3.11
C ALA A 295 10.60 15.13 3.21
N LEU A 296 9.38 14.99 2.68
CA LEU A 296 8.59 13.76 2.66
C LEU A 296 7.71 13.73 1.40
N VAL A 297 7.78 12.64 0.64
CA VAL A 297 6.82 12.31 -0.39
C VAL A 297 6.30 10.90 -0.15
N ARG A 298 5.01 10.77 0.13
CA ARG A 298 4.35 9.47 0.36
C ARG A 298 3.17 9.28 -0.59
N GLY A 299 3.06 8.11 -1.21
CA GLY A 299 1.87 7.76 -2.01
C GLY A 299 1.73 8.57 -3.30
N ALA A 300 2.81 9.16 -3.80
CA ALA A 300 2.75 10.01 -4.99
C ALA A 300 2.78 9.16 -6.27
N GLU A 301 1.98 9.56 -7.26
CA GLU A 301 1.98 9.01 -8.61
C GLU A 301 2.44 10.08 -9.58
N LEU A 302 3.54 9.80 -10.30
CA LEU A 302 4.12 10.70 -11.29
C LEU A 302 3.96 10.06 -12.67
N VAL A 303 3.31 10.78 -13.58
CA VAL A 303 3.09 10.32 -14.95
C VAL A 303 3.62 11.38 -15.91
N GLN A 304 4.43 10.96 -16.87
CA GLN A 304 4.92 11.85 -17.94
C GLN A 304 5.72 13.04 -17.39
N VAL A 305 6.87 12.71 -16.79
CA VAL A 305 7.83 13.70 -16.26
C VAL A 305 8.99 13.88 -17.25
N GLY A 306 9.38 15.13 -17.47
CA GLY A 306 10.37 15.53 -18.49
C GLY A 306 11.83 15.33 -18.11
N VAL A 307 12.12 15.50 -16.82
CA VAL A 307 13.43 15.62 -16.18
C VAL A 307 13.39 14.74 -14.93
N ASP A 308 13.99 15.12 -13.79
CA ASP A 308 14.04 14.26 -12.61
C ASP A 308 12.67 14.09 -11.95
N SER A 309 12.27 12.85 -11.72
CA SER A 309 11.09 12.52 -10.90
C SER A 309 11.31 12.95 -9.46
N PHE A 310 12.49 12.64 -8.92
CA PHE A 310 12.92 13.06 -7.59
C PHE A 310 14.37 13.53 -7.65
N GLN A 311 14.65 14.72 -7.15
CA GLN A 311 16.00 15.24 -7.03
C GLN A 311 16.28 15.65 -5.59
N ASN A 312 17.28 15.04 -4.95
CA ASN A 312 17.67 15.33 -3.58
C ASN A 312 16.52 15.26 -2.55
N THR A 313 15.42 14.57 -2.86
CA THR A 313 14.30 14.35 -1.93
C THR A 313 14.72 13.43 -0.79
N ALA A 314 14.44 13.82 0.45
CA ALA A 314 14.98 13.15 1.63
C ALA A 314 14.26 11.83 1.97
N MET A 315 12.95 11.75 1.70
CA MET A 315 12.12 10.59 2.00
C MET A 315 11.09 10.38 0.89
N VAL A 316 11.12 9.21 0.24
CA VAL A 316 10.17 8.76 -0.78
C VAL A 316 9.60 7.43 -0.32
N ILE A 317 8.27 7.34 -0.19
CA ILE A 317 7.59 6.14 0.31
C ILE A 317 6.36 5.81 -0.54
N ASN A 318 6.17 4.54 -0.90
CA ASN A 318 4.99 4.06 -1.62
C ASN A 318 4.68 4.91 -2.87
N ALA A 319 5.70 5.27 -3.65
CA ALA A 319 5.57 6.18 -4.78
C ALA A 319 5.77 5.47 -6.10
N THR A 320 5.18 6.00 -7.17
CA THR A 320 5.33 5.49 -8.53
C THR A 320 5.74 6.61 -9.50
N SER A 321 6.59 6.29 -10.47
CA SER A 321 6.93 7.16 -11.59
C SER A 321 6.86 6.37 -12.91
N MET A 322 6.17 6.90 -13.90
CA MET A 322 5.92 6.21 -15.16
C MET A 322 5.98 7.14 -16.37
N GLY A 323 6.43 6.60 -17.50
CA GLY A 323 6.33 7.30 -18.79
C GLY A 323 7.24 8.51 -18.90
N GLN A 324 8.46 8.44 -18.35
CA GLN A 324 9.40 9.55 -18.39
C GLN A 324 9.84 9.83 -19.82
N VAL A 325 9.91 11.09 -20.25
CA VAL A 325 10.31 11.44 -21.62
C VAL A 325 11.29 12.60 -21.55
N ASN A 326 12.49 12.44 -22.11
CA ASN A 326 13.50 13.50 -22.09
C ASN A 326 13.47 14.29 -23.40
N SER A 327 12.91 15.49 -23.38
CA SER A 327 12.81 16.40 -24.53
C SER A 327 13.46 17.77 -24.30
N THR A 328 13.89 18.07 -23.07
CA THR A 328 14.47 19.38 -22.70
C THR A 328 16.00 19.44 -22.82
N GLY A 329 16.66 18.28 -23.02
CA GLY A 329 18.12 18.16 -23.03
C GLY A 329 18.76 18.12 -21.64
N LEU A 330 17.95 18.18 -20.57
CA LEU A 330 18.38 17.95 -19.19
C LEU A 330 18.31 16.45 -18.84
N HIS A 331 18.99 16.02 -17.78
CA HIS A 331 18.97 14.60 -17.38
C HIS A 331 17.60 14.22 -16.82
N ALA A 332 17.07 13.06 -17.21
CA ALA A 332 15.77 12.58 -16.75
C ALA A 332 15.95 11.36 -15.85
N ASP A 333 16.08 11.59 -14.53
CA ASP A 333 16.37 10.51 -13.59
C ASP A 333 15.11 10.09 -12.82
N ALA A 334 14.91 8.79 -12.62
CA ALA A 334 13.86 8.33 -11.71
C ALA A 334 14.14 8.77 -10.27
N TYR A 335 15.41 8.78 -9.85
CA TYR A 335 15.84 9.38 -8.61
C TYR A 335 17.28 9.89 -8.71
N GLN A 336 17.47 11.18 -8.41
CA GLN A 336 18.76 11.84 -8.47
C GLN A 336 19.26 12.27 -7.07
N VAL A 337 20.52 11.96 -6.77
CA VAL A 337 21.30 12.62 -5.71
C VAL A 337 22.41 13.42 -6.36
N PHE A 338 22.35 14.75 -6.19
CA PHE A 338 23.25 15.67 -6.87
C PHE A 338 23.74 16.76 -5.91
N SER A 339 25.04 16.74 -5.61
CA SER A 339 25.72 17.71 -4.75
C SER A 339 26.68 18.51 -5.63
N LEU A 340 26.33 19.76 -5.95
CA LEU A 340 27.08 20.61 -6.89
C LEU A 340 28.00 21.65 -6.23
N ASP A 341 27.82 21.90 -4.93
CA ASP A 341 28.56 22.92 -4.21
C ASP A 341 28.51 22.72 -2.70
N ALA A 342 29.25 23.55 -1.97
CA ALA A 342 29.26 23.57 -0.50
C ALA A 342 27.90 23.90 0.14
N ASN A 343 26.93 24.42 -0.65
CA ASN A 343 25.56 24.70 -0.19
C ASN A 343 24.63 23.48 -0.35
N SER A 344 25.11 22.43 -1.01
CA SER A 344 24.41 21.16 -1.23
C SER A 344 25.17 20.04 -0.51
N PRO A 345 25.01 19.90 0.83
CA PRO A 345 25.80 18.98 1.63
C PRO A 345 25.67 17.52 1.13
N PRO A 346 26.64 16.64 1.42
CA PRO A 346 26.57 15.23 1.06
C PRO A 346 25.26 14.58 1.51
N ALA A 347 24.78 13.62 0.72
CA ALA A 347 23.55 12.91 1.04
C ALA A 347 23.61 12.26 2.42
N ASN A 348 22.67 12.64 3.27
CA ASN A 348 22.61 12.18 4.66
C ASN A 348 21.18 11.79 5.07
N ASN A 349 21.04 10.62 5.68
CA ASN A 349 19.81 10.11 6.26
C ASN A 349 18.68 10.10 5.23
N ARG A 350 18.84 9.46 4.06
CA ARG A 350 17.79 9.39 3.02
C ARG A 350 17.09 8.05 3.04
N ILE A 351 15.76 8.04 2.86
CA ILE A 351 14.97 6.81 2.78
C ILE A 351 14.18 6.80 1.47
N ILE A 352 14.45 5.81 0.62
CA ILE A 352 13.66 5.50 -0.57
C ILE A 352 13.09 4.11 -0.33
N TYR A 353 11.79 4.04 -0.08
CA TYR A 353 11.13 2.82 0.40
C TYR A 353 9.87 2.52 -0.42
N ASN A 354 9.77 1.31 -0.98
CA ASN A 354 8.63 0.90 -1.81
C ASN A 354 8.38 1.87 -2.98
N PHE A 355 9.43 2.11 -3.77
CA PHE A 355 9.40 3.02 -4.93
C PHE A 355 9.44 2.23 -6.24
N LYS A 356 8.53 2.53 -7.16
CA LYS A 356 8.47 1.93 -8.49
C LYS A 356 8.71 2.98 -9.56
N ALA A 357 9.63 2.72 -10.46
CA ALA A 357 9.82 3.50 -11.67
C ALA A 357 9.77 2.57 -12.89
N THR A 358 8.90 2.86 -13.85
CA THR A 358 8.77 2.05 -15.07
C THR A 358 8.76 2.93 -16.30
N ASP A 359 9.18 2.37 -17.43
CA ASP A 359 9.25 3.11 -18.69
C ASP A 359 10.15 4.36 -18.56
N ILE A 360 11.32 4.15 -17.96
CA ILE A 360 12.32 5.18 -17.67
C ILE A 360 13.25 5.37 -18.88
N HIS A 361 13.35 6.61 -19.35
CA HIS A 361 14.00 6.94 -20.62
C HIS A 361 15.50 7.23 -20.52
N TYR A 362 16.00 7.75 -19.38
CA TYR A 362 17.40 8.19 -19.25
C TYR A 362 18.16 7.47 -18.15
N GLN A 363 18.07 7.86 -16.87
CA GLN A 363 18.71 7.12 -15.77
C GLN A 363 17.67 6.66 -14.75
N GLY A 364 17.89 5.48 -14.18
CA GLY A 364 17.10 5.03 -13.05
C GLY A 364 17.48 5.80 -11.78
N ILE A 365 18.39 5.25 -10.99
CA ILE A 365 19.02 5.97 -9.88
C ILE A 365 20.33 6.58 -10.34
N PHE A 366 20.50 7.90 -10.22
CA PHE A 366 21.79 8.57 -10.41
C PHE A 366 22.21 9.26 -9.13
N ALA A 367 23.24 8.75 -8.46
CA ALA A 367 23.61 9.22 -7.14
C ALA A 367 25.12 9.49 -7.02
N ARG A 368 25.47 10.73 -6.65
CA ARG A 368 26.87 11.16 -6.50
C ARG A 368 27.12 11.80 -5.14
N SER A 369 28.35 11.62 -4.63
CA SER A 369 28.84 12.26 -3.40
C SER A 369 30.10 13.10 -3.64
N ASP A 370 30.00 14.05 -4.57
CA ASP A 370 31.13 14.87 -5.07
C ASP A 370 31.79 15.77 -4.01
N TYR A 371 31.02 16.33 -3.06
CA TYR A 371 31.51 17.30 -2.06
C TYR A 371 31.65 16.71 -0.65
N GLY A 372 31.92 15.41 -0.55
CA GLY A 372 32.17 14.70 0.71
C GLY A 372 31.43 13.37 0.79
N GLN A 373 31.80 12.55 1.77
CA GLN A 373 31.21 11.22 1.96
C GLN A 373 29.71 11.32 2.26
N ALA A 374 28.88 10.64 1.45
CA ALA A 374 27.47 10.46 1.75
C ALA A 374 27.32 9.44 2.89
N THR A 375 26.42 9.69 3.85
CA THR A 375 26.27 8.87 5.06
C THR A 375 24.83 8.46 5.29
N ASP A 376 24.59 7.24 5.76
CA ASP A 376 23.26 6.80 6.24
C ASP A 376 22.16 6.92 5.16
N ASN A 377 22.22 6.12 4.09
CA ASN A 377 21.21 6.17 3.02
C ASN A 377 20.59 4.79 2.81
N ALA A 378 19.28 4.70 2.67
CA ALA A 378 18.57 3.44 2.51
C ALA A 378 17.66 3.44 1.28
N PHE A 379 17.87 2.46 0.41
CA PHE A 379 17.01 2.07 -0.70
C PHE A 379 16.46 0.68 -0.38
N VAL A 380 15.16 0.57 -0.14
CA VAL A 380 14.52 -0.67 0.30
C VAL A 380 13.28 -0.93 -0.54
N ASN A 381 13.17 -2.11 -1.14
CA ASN A 381 12.05 -2.47 -2.01
C ASN A 381 11.88 -1.47 -3.18
N VAL A 382 12.95 -1.25 -3.94
CA VAL A 382 12.95 -0.32 -5.08
C VAL A 382 12.95 -1.11 -6.38
N PHE A 383 12.03 -0.79 -7.29
CA PHE A 383 11.93 -1.39 -8.60
C PHE A 383 12.14 -0.32 -9.68
N ILE A 384 13.12 -0.52 -10.56
CA ILE A 384 13.38 0.36 -11.70
C ILE A 384 13.40 -0.47 -12.99
N GLU A 385 12.61 -0.03 -13.96
CA GLU A 385 12.52 -0.62 -15.30
C GLU A 385 12.77 0.45 -16.36
N MET A 386 13.83 0.25 -17.14
CA MET A 386 14.17 1.10 -18.29
C MET A 386 13.25 0.82 -19.48
N ARG A 387 13.00 1.82 -20.32
CA ARG A 387 12.21 1.71 -21.56
C ARG A 387 12.96 0.88 -22.62
N GLU A 388 12.21 0.09 -23.40
CA GLU A 388 12.70 -0.74 -24.50
C GLU A 388 12.18 -0.26 -25.88
N PRO A 389 13.03 -0.18 -26.93
CA PRO A 389 14.48 -0.36 -26.86
C PRO A 389 15.12 0.76 -26.01
N PRO A 390 16.21 0.48 -25.27
CA PRO A 390 17.03 1.51 -24.65
C PRO A 390 17.68 2.31 -25.78
N MET A 391 16.93 3.24 -26.36
CA MET A 391 17.44 4.04 -27.46
C MET A 391 18.39 5.08 -26.88
N ARG A 392 19.61 5.02 -27.44
CA ARG A 392 20.49 6.17 -27.73
C ARG A 392 19.76 7.48 -27.48
N ASN A 393 20.34 8.34 -26.63
CA ASN A 393 19.81 9.69 -26.50
C ASN A 393 19.63 10.32 -27.91
N GLU A 394 18.77 11.34 -28.03
CA GLU A 394 18.54 12.10 -29.26
C GLU A 394 19.81 12.81 -29.80
N SER A 395 20.99 12.52 -29.22
CA SER A 395 22.34 13.00 -29.52
C SER A 395 23.37 11.88 -29.83
N ASN A 396 22.97 10.61 -30.01
CA ASN A 396 23.87 9.47 -30.27
C ASN A 396 24.94 9.17 -29.18
N LEU A 397 24.72 9.55 -27.91
CA LEU A 397 25.64 9.24 -26.81
C LEU A 397 25.03 8.26 -25.80
N TYR A 398 25.93 7.47 -25.19
CA TYR A 398 25.78 6.26 -24.36
C TYR A 398 24.42 5.98 -23.68
N SER A 399 24.04 4.70 -23.70
CA SER A 399 22.92 4.16 -22.91
C SER A 399 23.25 4.21 -21.42
N PHE A 400 22.43 4.89 -20.63
CA PHE A 400 22.62 4.99 -19.18
C PHE A 400 21.83 3.90 -18.44
N GLY A 401 22.33 3.51 -17.27
CA GLY A 401 21.84 2.36 -16.52
C GLY A 401 20.65 2.64 -15.59
N PRO A 402 19.97 1.57 -15.12
CA PRO A 402 18.91 1.65 -14.10
C PRO A 402 19.43 2.06 -12.71
N HIS A 403 20.75 2.04 -12.48
CA HIS A 403 21.37 2.62 -11.31
C HIS A 403 22.82 3.04 -11.60
N SER A 404 23.28 4.09 -10.92
CA SER A 404 24.63 4.63 -11.02
C SER A 404 24.98 5.34 -9.71
N PHE A 405 25.89 4.77 -8.94
CA PHE A 405 26.41 5.39 -7.71
C PHE A 405 27.87 5.78 -7.91
N TYR A 406 28.26 7.00 -7.54
CA TYR A 406 29.64 7.48 -7.66
C TYR A 406 30.21 7.94 -6.31
N HIS A 407 31.54 7.90 -6.19
CA HIS A 407 32.32 8.47 -5.08
C HIS A 407 32.16 7.74 -3.75
N SER A 408 32.28 8.44 -2.61
CA SER A 408 32.37 7.81 -1.29
C SER A 408 31.03 7.73 -0.58
N TRP A 409 30.65 6.54 -0.12
CA TRP A 409 29.41 6.26 0.60
C TRP A 409 29.70 5.47 1.87
N ASP A 410 29.23 5.95 3.02
CA ASP A 410 29.23 5.23 4.29
C ASP A 410 27.80 4.86 4.65
N HIS A 411 27.59 3.61 5.08
CA HIS A 411 26.28 3.12 5.50
C HIS A 411 25.20 3.30 4.43
N LEU A 412 25.51 2.86 3.20
CA LEU A 412 24.53 2.71 2.11
C LEU A 412 23.86 1.33 2.23
N ILE A 413 22.53 1.35 2.40
CA ILE A 413 21.67 0.18 2.46
C ILE A 413 20.94 0.07 1.13
N MET A 414 21.07 -1.07 0.46
CA MET A 414 20.27 -1.44 -0.70
C MET A 414 19.70 -2.84 -0.47
N TRP A 415 18.42 -2.93 -0.14
CA TRP A 415 17.75 -4.19 0.19
C TRP A 415 16.55 -4.44 -0.71
N ASN A 416 16.41 -5.67 -1.22
CA ASN A 416 15.30 -6.10 -2.07
C ASN A 416 15.04 -5.16 -3.27
N CYS A 417 16.11 -4.69 -3.92
CA CYS A 417 16.02 -3.78 -5.07
C CYS A 417 16.19 -4.55 -6.39
N THR A 418 15.36 -4.21 -7.38
CA THR A 418 15.37 -4.81 -8.71
C THR A 418 15.59 -3.74 -9.78
N PHE A 419 16.57 -3.95 -10.64
CA PHE A 419 16.96 -3.04 -11.71
C PHE A 419 16.97 -3.82 -13.02
N ILE A 420 16.13 -3.45 -13.99
CA ILE A 420 16.00 -4.16 -15.28
C ILE A 420 16.06 -3.21 -16.47
N GLY A 421 16.51 -3.73 -17.62
CA GLY A 421 16.49 -3.02 -18.91
C GLY A 421 17.79 -2.34 -19.34
N HIS A 422 18.88 -2.40 -18.56
CA HIS A 422 20.25 -2.06 -18.98
C HIS A 422 21.29 -2.35 -17.88
N CYS A 423 22.60 -2.33 -18.18
CA CYS A 423 23.64 -2.39 -17.15
C CYS A 423 23.72 -1.09 -16.33
N GLY A 424 23.73 -1.23 -15.00
CA GLY A 424 24.05 -0.16 -14.04
C GLY A 424 25.46 -0.28 -13.48
N GLY A 425 25.89 0.68 -12.66
CA GLY A 425 27.24 0.68 -12.10
C GLY A 425 27.36 1.32 -10.72
N MET A 426 28.34 0.86 -9.94
CA MET A 426 28.70 1.38 -8.63
C MET A 426 30.18 1.75 -8.63
N TYR A 427 30.47 3.02 -8.88
CA TYR A 427 31.78 3.61 -9.14
C TYR A 427 32.28 4.40 -7.92
N GLY A 428 32.61 3.73 -6.83
CA GLY A 428 32.85 4.42 -5.57
C GLY A 428 33.53 3.60 -4.48
N THR A 429 33.88 4.29 -3.39
CA THR A 429 34.35 3.68 -2.14
C THR A 429 33.17 3.52 -1.20
N TYR A 430 32.93 2.30 -0.75
CA TYR A 430 31.82 1.99 0.17
C TYR A 430 32.37 1.52 1.52
N THR A 431 31.84 2.06 2.61
CA THR A 431 32.15 1.64 3.99
C THR A 431 30.85 1.38 4.75
N ASN A 432 30.88 0.43 5.70
CA ASN A 432 29.72 0.09 6.55
C ASN A 432 28.41 -0.19 5.78
N SER A 433 28.49 -0.56 4.50
CA SER A 433 27.35 -0.65 3.58
C SER A 433 26.79 -2.07 3.51
N SER A 434 25.53 -2.22 3.09
CA SER A 434 24.82 -3.50 3.04
C SER A 434 24.02 -3.64 1.75
N PHE A 435 24.33 -4.67 0.95
CA PHE A 435 23.69 -4.94 -0.33
C PHE A 435 23.12 -6.36 -0.32
N VAL A 436 21.80 -6.49 -0.20
CA VAL A 436 21.18 -7.81 -0.01
C VAL A 436 19.89 -8.00 -0.81
N GLY A 437 19.79 -9.15 -1.50
CA GLY A 437 18.58 -9.55 -2.23
C GLY A 437 18.37 -8.74 -3.52
N ASN A 438 19.45 -8.23 -4.10
CA ASN A 438 19.40 -7.34 -5.26
C ASN A 438 19.78 -8.07 -6.55
N ILE A 439 19.23 -7.60 -7.69
CA ILE A 439 19.67 -7.98 -9.04
C ILE A 439 20.55 -6.86 -9.58
N PHE A 440 21.83 -7.15 -9.84
CA PHE A 440 22.81 -6.21 -10.39
C PHE A 440 23.42 -6.75 -11.69
N ASP A 441 23.44 -5.90 -12.71
CA ASP A 441 24.00 -6.24 -14.03
C ASP A 441 25.51 -6.01 -14.15
N ALA A 442 26.14 -5.18 -13.30
CA ALA A 442 27.60 -5.03 -13.22
C ALA A 442 28.06 -4.26 -11.96
N TYR A 443 29.21 -4.63 -11.39
CA TYR A 443 29.92 -3.85 -10.36
C TYR A 443 31.33 -3.53 -10.84
N VAL A 444 31.70 -2.25 -10.89
CA VAL A 444 33.04 -1.80 -11.32
C VAL A 444 33.60 -0.86 -10.25
N SER A 445 34.36 -1.43 -9.32
CA SER A 445 35.16 -0.68 -8.37
C SER A 445 36.41 -0.17 -9.10
N GLN A 446 36.38 1.09 -9.59
CA GLN A 446 37.52 2.02 -9.66
C GLN A 446 37.21 3.29 -10.47
N GLU A 447 37.55 4.45 -9.91
CA GLU A 447 37.71 5.73 -10.63
C GLU A 447 39.17 6.02 -11.04
N SER A 448 40.10 5.06 -10.96
CA SER A 448 41.51 5.31 -11.33
C SER A 448 41.84 4.77 -12.73
N ALA A 449 42.58 5.56 -13.51
CA ALA A 449 42.90 5.27 -14.91
C ALA A 449 43.82 4.06 -15.13
N VAL A 450 44.41 3.45 -14.09
CA VAL A 450 45.31 2.30 -14.24
C VAL A 450 45.28 1.47 -12.95
N GLY A 451 44.42 0.45 -12.89
CA GLY A 451 44.38 -0.46 -11.74
C GLY A 451 43.44 -1.62 -11.98
N VAL A 452 43.90 -2.82 -11.62
CA VAL A 452 43.11 -4.06 -11.72
C VAL A 452 41.85 -3.90 -10.87
N PRO A 453 40.63 -4.07 -11.42
CA PRO A 453 39.40 -3.96 -10.64
C PRO A 453 39.29 -5.14 -9.68
N THR A 454 39.68 -4.93 -8.43
CA THR A 454 39.32 -5.82 -7.34
C THR A 454 37.85 -5.56 -6.99
N ILE A 455 37.04 -6.61 -7.09
CA ILE A 455 35.73 -6.67 -6.43
C ILE A 455 35.98 -6.35 -4.95
N PRO A 456 35.13 -5.60 -4.25
CA PRO A 456 35.10 -5.61 -2.79
C PRO A 456 34.79 -7.05 -2.40
N SER A 457 35.84 -7.84 -2.24
CA SER A 457 35.74 -9.28 -2.33
C SER A 457 34.85 -9.78 -1.22
N ALA A 458 33.95 -10.69 -1.55
CA ALA A 458 33.22 -11.53 -0.60
C ALA A 458 34.14 -12.42 0.27
N GLU A 459 35.45 -12.20 0.22
CA GLU A 459 36.44 -12.84 1.06
C GLU A 459 36.19 -12.50 2.54
N PRO A 460 36.31 -13.49 3.43
CA PRO A 460 36.40 -13.27 4.86
C PRO A 460 37.50 -12.24 5.17
N GLY A 461 37.12 -11.09 5.74
CA GLY A 461 38.06 -10.03 6.15
C GLY A 461 38.02 -8.73 5.34
N ASN A 462 36.95 -8.42 4.60
CA ASN A 462 36.75 -7.09 4.01
C ASN A 462 36.96 -5.97 5.06
N THR A 463 38.05 -5.20 4.92
CA THR A 463 38.50 -4.18 5.87
C THR A 463 37.58 -2.98 5.99
N SER A 464 36.61 -2.83 5.08
CA SER A 464 35.65 -1.70 5.05
C SER A 464 34.29 -2.03 5.70
N ASN A 465 34.14 -3.20 6.32
CA ASN A 465 32.92 -3.61 7.03
C ASN A 465 31.66 -3.56 6.14
N ASN A 466 31.73 -4.01 4.88
CA ASN A 466 30.56 -4.12 4.00
C ASN A 466 29.97 -5.54 4.04
N GLU A 467 28.65 -5.65 3.80
CA GLU A 467 27.92 -6.92 3.73
C GLU A 467 27.24 -7.10 2.37
N PHE A 468 27.23 -8.34 1.89
CA PHE A 468 26.80 -8.70 0.55
C PHE A 468 26.07 -10.07 0.57
N LEU A 469 24.87 -10.15 -0.01
CA LEU A 469 24.14 -11.41 -0.25
C LEU A 469 23.37 -11.29 -1.57
N HIS A 470 23.69 -12.14 -2.55
CA HIS A 470 23.35 -11.90 -3.96
C HIS A 470 22.74 -13.12 -4.65
N ASN A 471 21.96 -12.86 -5.71
CA ASN A 471 21.23 -13.89 -6.42
C ASN A 471 21.48 -13.97 -7.92
N HIS A 472 22.02 -12.90 -8.52
CA HIS A 472 22.39 -12.90 -9.93
C HIS A 472 23.42 -11.79 -10.19
N PHE A 473 24.57 -12.14 -10.78
CA PHE A 473 25.61 -11.19 -11.17
C PHE A 473 26.10 -11.55 -12.57
N ASN A 474 26.00 -10.63 -13.53
CA ASN A 474 26.69 -10.74 -14.81
C ASN A 474 28.00 -9.95 -14.73
N GLN A 475 29.13 -10.63 -14.83
CA GLN A 475 30.45 -9.99 -14.80
C GLN A 475 30.87 -9.67 -16.24
N ILE A 476 30.91 -8.40 -16.62
CA ILE A 476 31.46 -7.97 -17.92
C ILE A 476 32.81 -7.31 -17.67
N TYR A 477 33.89 -7.98 -18.04
CA TYR A 477 35.23 -7.39 -18.04
C TYR A 477 35.31 -6.28 -19.08
N LYS A 478 35.89 -5.13 -18.70
CA LYS A 478 36.17 -4.02 -19.61
C LYS A 478 37.19 -4.47 -20.65
N GLU A 479 36.83 -4.43 -21.93
CA GLU A 479 37.80 -4.44 -23.03
C GLU A 479 38.71 -3.20 -22.87
N THR A 480 39.98 -3.41 -22.53
CA THR A 480 41.01 -2.39 -22.73
C THR A 480 41.48 -2.44 -24.19
N ALA A 481 41.94 -1.31 -24.71
CA ALA A 481 42.12 -1.02 -26.14
C ALA A 481 43.15 -1.89 -26.91
N ASP A 482 43.73 -2.93 -26.31
CA ASP A 482 44.93 -3.58 -26.82
C ASP A 482 44.91 -5.12 -26.91
N HIS A 483 43.78 -5.84 -26.86
CA HIS A 483 43.80 -7.30 -27.09
C HIS A 483 42.65 -7.85 -27.96
N TYR A 484 43.01 -8.75 -28.87
CA TYR A 484 42.18 -9.41 -29.88
C TYR A 484 40.91 -10.07 -29.31
N ARG A 485 39.83 -10.05 -30.12
CA ARG A 485 38.56 -10.77 -29.92
C ARG A 485 38.82 -12.20 -29.41
N ASN A 486 38.58 -12.45 -28.12
CA ASN A 486 38.51 -13.81 -27.61
C ASN A 486 37.08 -14.31 -27.74
N ALA A 487 36.96 -15.49 -28.36
CA ALA A 487 35.72 -16.22 -28.50
C ALA A 487 35.08 -16.47 -27.13
N VAL A 488 33.79 -16.17 -27.07
CA VAL A 488 32.77 -16.69 -26.17
C VAL A 488 33.28 -17.72 -25.15
N TYR A 489 33.43 -17.30 -23.89
CA TYR A 489 33.42 -18.23 -22.76
C TYR A 489 31.99 -18.78 -22.63
N VAL A 490 31.73 -19.90 -23.29
CA VAL A 490 30.59 -20.77 -22.95
C VAL A 490 31.12 -21.76 -21.91
N GLU A 491 30.96 -21.46 -20.62
CA GLU A 491 31.00 -22.54 -19.64
C GLU A 491 29.71 -23.36 -19.82
N SER A 492 29.85 -24.64 -20.18
CA SER A 492 28.71 -25.52 -20.36
C SER A 492 28.01 -25.72 -19.01
N GLY A 493 26.84 -25.12 -18.82
CA GLY A 493 25.96 -25.45 -17.69
C GLY A 493 25.26 -24.29 -16.97
N TRP A 494 25.48 -23.03 -17.34
CA TRP A 494 24.77 -21.89 -16.74
C TRP A 494 23.73 -21.30 -17.71
N PRO A 495 22.42 -21.34 -17.41
CA PRO A 495 21.41 -20.66 -18.19
C PRO A 495 21.28 -19.22 -17.69
N CYS A 496 21.95 -18.27 -18.35
CA CYS A 496 21.67 -16.86 -18.15
C CYS A 496 21.50 -16.18 -19.52
N PRO A 497 20.29 -15.69 -19.87
CA PRO A 497 20.05 -14.97 -21.12
C PRO A 497 20.71 -13.58 -21.04
N LEU A 498 21.68 -13.32 -21.92
CA LEU A 498 22.31 -12.02 -22.08
C LEU A 498 21.42 -11.05 -22.89
N TRP A 499 21.47 -9.77 -22.48
CA TRP A 499 21.00 -8.56 -23.16
C TRP A 499 19.50 -8.48 -23.53
N GLY A 500 18.73 -7.72 -22.73
CA GLY A 500 17.43 -7.16 -23.13
C GLY A 500 16.18 -7.95 -22.72
N SER A 501 16.20 -8.70 -21.61
CA SER A 501 15.03 -9.46 -21.18
C SER A 501 13.91 -8.57 -20.61
N LYS A 502 12.79 -8.55 -21.33
CA LYS A 502 11.51 -7.90 -21.00
C LYS A 502 10.68 -8.66 -19.95
N ARG A 503 9.67 -7.98 -19.41
CA ARG A 503 8.56 -8.48 -18.58
C ARG A 503 7.65 -9.52 -19.29
N PRO A 504 7.16 -10.57 -18.60
CA PRO A 504 6.18 -11.55 -19.13
C PRO A 504 4.80 -10.99 -19.51
N ASP A 505 4.41 -9.83 -18.99
CA ASP A 505 3.08 -9.21 -19.10
C ASP A 505 2.95 -8.17 -20.23
N SER A 506 4.02 -7.93 -21.00
CA SER A 506 4.06 -6.88 -22.04
C SER A 506 3.62 -7.32 -23.45
N GLY A 507 2.42 -7.91 -23.58
CA GLY A 507 1.70 -8.04 -24.85
C GLY A 507 2.24 -9.06 -25.89
N SER A 508 1.28 -9.74 -26.55
CA SER A 508 1.35 -10.78 -27.60
C SER A 508 2.74 -11.29 -28.09
N PRO A 509 3.00 -12.62 -28.02
CA PRO A 509 4.30 -13.25 -28.31
C PRO A 509 4.66 -13.40 -29.81
N ALA A 510 3.90 -12.80 -30.72
CA ALA A 510 3.88 -13.24 -32.13
C ALA A 510 4.98 -12.67 -33.05
N THR A 511 5.92 -11.86 -32.56
CA THR A 511 7.00 -11.29 -33.39
C THR A 511 8.36 -11.37 -32.72
N TYR A 512 8.88 -12.58 -32.50
CA TYR A 512 10.29 -12.80 -32.18
C TYR A 512 10.87 -13.76 -33.21
N SER A 513 11.60 -13.23 -34.19
CA SER A 513 12.36 -14.05 -35.14
C SER A 513 13.83 -13.70 -35.07
N LYS A 514 14.63 -14.78 -34.93
CA LYS A 514 16.07 -14.92 -35.18
C LYS A 514 17.00 -14.80 -33.97
N ASP A 515 17.43 -15.97 -33.50
CA ASP A 515 18.68 -16.25 -32.77
C ASP A 515 18.90 -15.63 -31.37
N TYR A 516 17.89 -15.06 -30.73
CA TYR A 516 17.93 -14.63 -29.33
C TYR A 516 17.23 -15.68 -28.44
N GLY A 517 17.96 -16.28 -27.51
CA GLY A 517 17.48 -17.37 -26.66
C GLY A 517 16.17 -17.02 -25.92
N VAL A 518 15.34 -18.05 -25.72
CA VAL A 518 14.09 -17.97 -24.94
C VAL A 518 14.48 -17.65 -23.49
N LEU A 519 13.82 -16.64 -22.87
CA LEU A 519 13.79 -16.48 -21.41
C LEU A 519 13.54 -17.85 -20.80
N ASP A 520 14.32 -18.25 -19.80
CA ASP A 520 14.16 -19.55 -19.16
C ASP A 520 12.67 -19.82 -18.88
N THR A 521 12.11 -20.82 -19.55
CA THR A 521 10.70 -21.20 -19.43
C THR A 521 10.37 -21.69 -18.01
N ASP A 522 11.39 -21.90 -17.17
CA ASP A 522 11.30 -22.29 -15.77
C ASP A 522 11.14 -21.10 -14.80
N TYR A 523 10.88 -19.87 -15.26
CA TYR A 523 10.50 -18.73 -14.38
C TYR A 523 9.17 -18.96 -13.62
N LEU A 524 8.36 -19.93 -14.08
CA LEU A 524 7.17 -20.44 -13.40
C LEU A 524 7.44 -21.71 -12.59
N SER A 525 8.68 -22.21 -12.58
CA SER A 525 9.03 -23.40 -11.82
C SER A 525 9.05 -23.08 -10.34
N SER A 526 8.65 -24.06 -9.54
CA SER A 526 8.80 -23.98 -8.09
C SER A 526 10.26 -23.93 -7.63
N LYS A 527 11.25 -23.95 -8.53
CA LYS A 527 12.68 -23.96 -8.23
C LYS A 527 13.40 -22.66 -8.59
N PHE A 528 12.71 -21.72 -9.25
CA PHE A 528 13.22 -20.37 -9.48
C PHE A 528 13.11 -19.59 -8.15
N GLY A 529 14.25 -19.27 -7.51
CA GLY A 529 14.29 -18.34 -6.38
C GLY A 529 14.34 -18.91 -4.95
N TYR A 530 15.06 -20.00 -4.67
CA TYR A 530 15.34 -20.37 -3.26
C TYR A 530 16.73 -19.92 -2.80
N PRO A 531 16.83 -19.07 -1.74
CA PRO A 531 18.08 -18.92 -1.00
C PRO A 531 18.40 -20.18 -0.17
N LEU A 532 19.67 -20.38 0.15
CA LEU A 532 20.11 -21.35 1.16
C LEU A 532 19.49 -21.02 2.53
N ASP A 533 18.75 -21.98 3.07
CA ASP A 533 18.20 -21.93 4.43
C ASP A 533 19.33 -21.72 5.45
N GLY A 534 19.24 -20.68 6.28
CA GLY A 534 20.19 -20.44 7.40
C GLY A 534 21.15 -19.25 7.29
N SER A 535 21.08 -18.38 6.28
CA SER A 535 21.90 -17.15 6.26
C SER A 535 21.47 -16.15 7.32
N VAL A 536 22.40 -15.75 8.20
CA VAL A 536 22.18 -14.72 9.23
C VAL A 536 21.83 -13.34 8.64
N LEU A 537 22.18 -13.09 7.38
CA LEU A 537 21.85 -11.83 6.69
C LEU A 537 20.34 -11.79 6.36
N ILE A 538 19.73 -12.91 5.96
CA ILE A 538 18.29 -13.00 5.64
C ILE A 538 17.42 -12.70 6.87
N ASN A 539 17.84 -13.15 8.05
CA ASN A 539 17.09 -12.94 9.30
C ASN A 539 17.26 -11.53 9.92
N ARG A 540 18.16 -10.69 9.37
CA ARG A 540 18.35 -9.30 9.82
C ARG A 540 17.42 -8.31 9.11
N PHE A 541 16.77 -8.73 8.03
CA PHE A 541 15.65 -7.99 7.46
C PHE A 541 14.41 -8.26 8.33
N PRO A 542 13.61 -7.25 8.67
CA PRO A 542 12.27 -7.53 9.18
C PRO A 542 11.57 -8.41 8.14
N SER A 543 11.05 -9.57 8.57
CA SER A 543 10.46 -10.63 7.73
C SER A 543 9.21 -10.23 6.92
N ARG A 544 8.93 -8.92 6.84
CA ARG A 544 7.69 -8.33 6.37
C ARG A 544 7.96 -6.96 5.75
N VAL A 545 8.38 -6.95 4.49
CA VAL A 545 7.89 -5.94 3.54
C VAL A 545 6.94 -6.68 2.61
N PRO A 546 5.70 -6.97 3.07
CA PRO A 546 4.81 -7.89 2.37
C PRO A 546 4.23 -7.22 1.13
N ILE A 547 4.18 -5.90 1.08
CA ILE A 547 3.39 -5.22 0.08
C ILE A 547 4.29 -4.78 -1.06
N ASP A 548 4.06 -5.34 -2.23
CA ASP A 548 4.73 -4.89 -3.44
C ASP A 548 4.20 -3.54 -3.91
N VAL A 549 4.87 -3.00 -4.92
CA VAL A 549 4.55 -1.71 -5.52
C VAL A 549 3.14 -1.60 -6.12
N ASN A 550 2.36 -2.68 -6.16
CA ASN A 550 0.96 -2.72 -6.60
C ASN A 550 -0.02 -2.99 -5.44
N ASN A 551 0.43 -2.82 -4.19
CA ASN A 551 -0.34 -3.13 -3.00
C ASN A 551 -0.69 -4.62 -2.81
N VAL A 552 0.07 -5.54 -3.42
CA VAL A 552 -0.15 -7.00 -3.26
C VAL A 552 0.72 -7.56 -2.16
N GLU A 553 0.10 -8.30 -1.22
CA GLU A 553 0.80 -9.05 -0.17
C GLU A 553 1.56 -10.24 -0.78
N ARG A 554 2.89 -10.15 -0.84
CA ARG A 554 3.85 -11.21 -1.18
C ARG A 554 4.10 -12.10 0.04
N ALA A 555 4.31 -13.38 -0.25
CA ALA A 555 4.65 -14.39 0.76
C ALA A 555 5.99 -14.07 1.47
N ALA A 556 6.22 -14.72 2.61
CA ALA A 556 7.33 -14.46 3.53
C ALA A 556 8.76 -14.74 3.02
N VAL A 557 8.95 -14.94 1.71
CA VAL A 557 10.24 -15.32 1.11
C VAL A 557 10.57 -14.31 0.00
N SER A 558 11.75 -13.72 0.08
CA SER A 558 12.31 -12.83 -0.95
C SER A 558 12.43 -13.59 -2.28
N ASP A 559 12.03 -13.00 -3.40
CA ASP A 559 12.04 -13.58 -4.77
C ASP A 559 13.45 -13.81 -5.36
N VAL A 560 14.47 -14.03 -4.52
CA VAL A 560 15.85 -13.80 -4.92
C VAL A 560 16.77 -14.87 -4.22
N GLY A 561 17.34 -15.83 -5.00
CA GLY A 561 18.12 -17.01 -4.51
C GLY A 561 19.66 -17.06 -4.75
N ALA A 562 20.47 -17.44 -3.74
CA ALA A 562 21.95 -17.28 -3.64
C ALA A 562 22.69 -18.63 -3.39
N VAL A 563 23.93 -18.83 -3.89
CA VAL A 563 24.81 -20.02 -3.67
C VAL A 563 26.27 -19.65 -3.35
N GLU A 564 26.96 -20.41 -2.46
CA GLU A 564 28.38 -20.24 -2.03
C GLU A 564 29.24 -21.52 -2.32
N TYR A 565 30.55 -21.42 -2.64
CA TYR A 565 31.42 -22.56 -3.04
C TYR A 565 32.77 -22.63 -2.26
N VAL A 566 33.27 -23.84 -1.92
CA VAL A 566 34.59 -24.05 -1.26
C VAL A 566 35.31 -25.34 -1.79
N SER A 567 36.65 -25.31 -1.98
CA SER A 567 37.47 -26.39 -2.60
C SER A 567 38.46 -27.11 -1.66
N SER A 568 38.85 -28.38 -1.93
CA SER A 568 39.91 -29.13 -1.20
C SER A 568 40.79 -30.04 -2.11
N THR A 569 42.05 -30.34 -1.71
CA THR A 569 43.02 -31.20 -2.46
C THR A 569 43.81 -32.18 -1.55
N SER A 570 44.33 -33.30 -2.12
CA SER A 570 45.10 -34.39 -1.43
C SER A 570 46.26 -34.96 -2.29
N SER A 571 47.24 -35.69 -1.72
CA SER A 571 48.15 -36.67 -2.40
C SER A 571 49.07 -37.54 -1.46
N ALA A 572 49.68 -38.64 -1.98
CA ALA A 572 50.24 -39.87 -1.31
C ALA A 572 51.75 -40.26 -1.65
N PRO A 573 52.33 -41.52 -1.56
CA PRO A 573 53.39 -42.05 -0.63
C PRO A 573 54.68 -42.79 -1.22
N SER A 574 55.55 -43.50 -0.42
CA SER A 574 56.57 -44.55 -0.86
C SER A 574 57.10 -45.58 0.23
N LEU A 575 57.77 -46.70 -0.19
CA LEU A 575 57.99 -48.06 0.43
C LEU A 575 59.02 -48.29 1.59
N ASN A 576 58.70 -49.22 2.53
CA ASN A 576 59.59 -50.02 3.44
C ASN A 576 58.89 -51.39 3.75
N TYR A 577 59.49 -52.41 4.42
CA TYR A 577 58.71 -53.63 4.81
C TYR A 577 57.49 -53.20 5.61
N MET A 578 56.30 -53.53 5.11
CA MET A 578 55.07 -52.93 5.60
C MET A 578 54.26 -53.97 6.36
N ILE A 579 53.85 -53.58 7.55
CA ILE A 579 52.68 -54.16 8.18
C ILE A 579 51.49 -53.63 7.36
N SER A 580 50.76 -54.52 6.69
CA SER A 580 49.60 -54.18 5.86
C SER A 580 48.27 -54.46 6.55
N GLY A 581 48.27 -55.20 7.65
CA GLY A 581 47.07 -55.47 8.43
C GLY A 581 47.35 -56.08 9.80
N VAL A 582 46.37 -55.96 10.70
CA VAL A 582 46.37 -56.55 12.03
C VAL A 582 45.01 -57.20 12.31
N SER A 583 45.01 -58.35 12.98
CA SER A 583 43.80 -59.05 13.40
C SER A 583 43.98 -59.68 14.80
N PRO A 584 43.04 -59.47 15.74
CA PRO A 584 41.91 -58.55 15.64
C PRO A 584 42.35 -57.07 15.68
N GLY A 585 41.68 -56.21 14.89
CA GLY A 585 41.93 -54.75 14.87
C GLY A 585 41.25 -53.97 16.01
N ALA A 586 40.47 -54.65 16.86
CA ALA A 586 39.87 -54.07 18.05
C ALA A 586 39.91 -55.09 19.20
N VAL A 587 40.31 -54.63 20.39
CA VAL A 587 40.49 -55.47 21.59
C VAL A 587 40.01 -54.72 22.82
N PHE A 588 39.56 -55.42 23.85
CA PHE A 588 39.15 -54.78 25.11
C PHE A 588 40.36 -54.61 26.05
N SER A 589 40.33 -53.59 26.90
CA SER A 589 41.39 -53.26 27.87
C SER A 589 41.43 -54.22 29.07
N THR A 590 41.42 -55.53 28.81
CA THR A 590 41.36 -56.59 29.81
C THR A 590 41.93 -57.90 29.26
N GLY A 591 42.74 -58.60 30.07
CA GLY A 591 43.28 -59.92 29.75
C GLY A 591 44.47 -59.92 28.78
N THR A 592 44.92 -61.14 28.42
CA THR A 592 45.93 -61.39 27.39
C THR A 592 45.24 -61.66 26.06
N VAL A 593 45.62 -60.94 25.02
CA VAL A 593 45.01 -61.02 23.68
C VAL A 593 46.04 -61.47 22.65
N GLY A 594 45.66 -62.43 21.80
CA GLY A 594 46.47 -62.86 20.66
C GLY A 594 46.28 -61.94 19.45
N ILE A 595 47.37 -61.53 18.81
CA ILE A 595 47.42 -60.61 17.66
C ILE A 595 48.16 -61.28 16.50
N THR A 596 47.62 -61.14 15.30
CA THR A 596 48.22 -61.56 14.02
C THR A 596 48.48 -60.35 13.14
N LEU A 597 49.71 -60.18 12.67
CA LEU A 597 50.09 -59.19 11.67
C LEU A 597 50.19 -59.82 10.28
N SER A 598 49.65 -59.11 9.30
CA SER A 598 49.82 -59.38 7.87
C SER A 598 50.69 -58.29 7.26
N GLY A 599 51.56 -58.64 6.31
CA GLY A 599 52.48 -57.69 5.70
C GLY A 599 53.33 -58.32 4.61
N ALA A 600 54.40 -57.63 4.22
CA ALA A 600 55.35 -58.14 3.23
C ALA A 600 56.80 -57.90 3.69
N GLY A 601 57.63 -58.94 3.61
CA GLY A 601 59.07 -58.87 3.85
C GLY A 601 59.50 -59.06 5.31
N PHE A 602 58.74 -59.77 6.14
CA PHE A 602 59.11 -60.04 7.54
C PHE A 602 60.30 -61.01 7.66
N PRO A 603 61.43 -60.60 8.26
CA PRO A 603 62.59 -61.48 8.44
C PRO A 603 62.41 -62.43 9.63
N ALA A 604 63.07 -63.58 9.60
CA ALA A 604 63.12 -64.51 10.72
C ALA A 604 63.75 -63.84 11.96
N GLY A 605 63.15 -64.03 13.14
CA GLY A 605 63.62 -63.43 14.41
C GLY A 605 63.12 -62.01 14.69
N ALA A 606 62.21 -61.45 13.87
CA ALA A 606 61.57 -60.17 14.14
C ALA A 606 60.81 -60.15 15.48
N GLN A 607 60.92 -59.04 16.21
CA GLN A 607 60.20 -58.78 17.46
C GLN A 607 58.97 -57.92 17.18
N ALA A 608 57.97 -57.98 18.08
CA ALA A 608 56.77 -57.16 18.00
C ALA A 608 56.49 -56.44 19.32
N SER A 609 55.88 -55.26 19.26
CA SER A 609 55.39 -54.52 20.42
C SER A 609 54.17 -53.69 20.07
N MET A 610 53.46 -53.23 21.11
CA MET A 610 52.32 -52.33 20.96
C MET A 610 52.48 -51.14 21.89
N PHE A 611 52.24 -49.92 21.40
CA PHE A 611 52.34 -48.70 22.20
C PHE A 611 51.33 -47.65 21.73
N ASN A 612 51.03 -46.68 22.60
CA ASN A 612 50.21 -45.52 22.26
C ASN A 612 51.12 -44.27 22.19
N ALA A 613 51.26 -43.70 21.00
CA ALA A 613 52.16 -42.56 20.76
C ALA A 613 51.78 -41.29 21.54
N SER A 614 50.54 -41.21 22.04
CA SER A 614 50.05 -40.09 22.85
C SER A 614 50.23 -40.31 24.36
N VAL A 615 50.82 -41.43 24.78
CA VAL A 615 51.05 -41.78 26.18
C VAL A 615 52.49 -42.23 26.36
N ASP A 616 53.32 -41.37 26.98
CA ASP A 616 54.72 -41.68 27.28
C ASP A 616 54.83 -42.94 28.16
N GLY A 617 55.77 -43.82 27.81
CA GLY A 617 56.01 -45.08 28.54
C GLY A 617 54.98 -46.20 28.30
N SER A 618 54.01 -46.03 27.39
CA SER A 618 52.93 -47.00 27.13
C SER A 618 53.34 -48.27 26.36
N THR A 619 54.64 -48.50 26.13
CA THR A 619 55.09 -49.63 25.31
C THR A 619 54.92 -50.95 26.05
N THR A 620 54.10 -51.83 25.48
CA THR A 620 53.90 -53.21 25.94
C THR A 620 54.62 -54.15 24.99
N ALA A 621 55.61 -54.87 25.50
CA ALA A 621 56.34 -55.87 24.73
C ALA A 621 55.44 -57.08 24.42
N ALA A 622 55.53 -57.61 23.19
CA ALA A 622 54.82 -58.82 22.84
C ALA A 622 55.51 -60.06 23.43
N THR A 623 54.70 -61.07 23.74
CA THR A 623 55.15 -62.40 24.18
C THR A 623 54.76 -63.45 23.14
N ASN A 624 55.45 -64.59 23.09
CA ASN A 624 55.19 -65.66 22.12
C ASN A 624 55.21 -65.19 20.65
N VAL A 625 56.18 -64.34 20.29
CA VAL A 625 56.33 -63.84 18.92
C VAL A 625 56.82 -64.95 17.99
N SER A 626 56.06 -65.23 16.93
CA SER A 626 56.40 -66.23 15.91
C SER A 626 56.21 -65.64 14.51
N VAL A 627 57.27 -65.67 13.69
CA VAL A 627 57.22 -65.30 12.28
C VAL A 627 56.80 -66.55 11.49
N ALA A 628 55.50 -66.66 11.21
CA ALA A 628 54.93 -67.82 10.54
C ALA A 628 55.26 -67.88 9.04
N SER A 629 55.57 -66.74 8.42
CA SER A 629 56.07 -66.62 7.03
C SER A 629 56.61 -65.20 6.79
N SER A 630 57.22 -64.94 5.62
CA SER A 630 57.66 -63.59 5.22
C SER A 630 56.52 -62.56 5.10
N SER A 631 55.27 -62.96 5.28
CA SER A 631 54.09 -62.10 5.25
C SER A 631 53.21 -62.18 6.50
N ARG A 632 53.59 -62.98 7.52
CA ARG A 632 52.75 -63.17 8.72
C ARG A 632 53.53 -63.34 10.02
N ILE A 633 53.17 -62.57 11.05
CA ILE A 633 53.68 -62.69 12.44
C ILE A 633 52.50 -62.88 13.39
N THR A 634 52.63 -63.75 14.40
CA THR A 634 51.65 -63.91 15.50
C THR A 634 52.31 -63.69 16.85
N PHE A 635 51.63 -63.04 17.79
CA PHE A 635 52.11 -62.80 19.15
C PHE A 635 50.98 -62.52 20.15
N ASN A 636 51.29 -62.47 21.44
CA ASN A 636 50.37 -62.13 22.53
C ASN A 636 50.73 -60.79 23.18
N ILE A 637 49.73 -60.00 23.53
CA ILE A 637 49.85 -58.76 24.32
C ILE A 637 49.01 -58.86 25.60
N ASN A 638 49.58 -58.49 26.74
CA ASN A 638 48.87 -58.43 28.01
C ASN A 638 48.35 -56.99 28.27
N LEU A 639 47.03 -56.82 28.34
CA LEU A 639 46.35 -55.53 28.57
C LEU A 639 45.75 -55.41 29.98
N SER A 640 46.07 -56.36 30.87
CA SER A 640 45.47 -56.48 32.21
C SER A 640 45.89 -55.38 33.19
N SER A 641 46.89 -54.57 32.86
CA SER A 641 47.41 -53.47 33.70
C SER A 641 46.71 -52.12 33.46
N GLY A 642 45.50 -52.11 32.87
CA GLY A 642 44.73 -50.89 32.66
C GLY A 642 45.22 -50.07 31.47
N ALA A 643 45.48 -50.73 30.33
CA ALA A 643 45.86 -50.07 29.08
C ALA A 643 44.88 -48.94 28.71
N ALA A 644 45.40 -47.72 28.48
CA ALA A 644 44.59 -46.57 28.12
C ALA A 644 43.79 -46.80 26.84
N PRO A 645 42.49 -46.46 26.79
CA PRO A 645 41.69 -46.61 25.58
C PRO A 645 42.21 -45.69 24.48
N GLY A 646 42.15 -46.16 23.24
CA GLY A 646 42.63 -45.38 22.09
C GLY A 646 43.18 -46.27 20.99
N TYR A 647 43.76 -45.62 19.99
CA TYR A 647 44.39 -46.30 18.86
C TYR A 647 45.86 -46.57 19.18
N TRP A 648 46.19 -47.84 19.31
CA TRP A 648 47.54 -48.30 19.60
C TRP A 648 48.25 -48.69 18.31
N THR A 649 49.51 -48.30 18.23
CA THR A 649 50.42 -48.62 17.14
C THR A 649 51.09 -49.95 17.43
N VAL A 650 51.04 -50.86 16.46
CA VAL A 650 51.87 -52.07 16.48
C VAL A 650 53.16 -51.80 15.74
N ALA A 651 54.27 -52.26 16.29
CA ALA A 651 55.58 -52.11 15.70
C ALA A 651 56.25 -53.47 15.57
N VAL A 652 56.92 -53.69 14.43
CA VAL A 652 57.78 -54.84 14.18
C VAL A 652 59.21 -54.33 14.05
N THR A 653 60.15 -54.95 14.77
CA THR A 653 61.57 -54.60 14.78
C THR A 653 62.45 -55.79 14.43
N SER A 654 63.45 -55.58 13.58
CA SER A 654 64.50 -56.56 13.30
C SER A 654 65.84 -55.82 13.09
N GLY A 655 66.78 -55.97 14.02
CA GLY A 655 68.02 -55.18 14.01
C GLY A 655 67.75 -53.66 14.12
N SER A 656 68.33 -52.86 13.23
CA SER A 656 68.15 -51.40 13.14
C SER A 656 66.87 -50.95 12.42
N TYR A 657 66.12 -51.91 11.89
CA TYR A 657 64.97 -51.71 11.02
C TYR A 657 63.66 -51.84 11.81
N ARG A 658 62.80 -50.81 11.73
CA ARG A 658 61.51 -50.75 12.40
C ARG A 658 60.38 -50.35 11.45
N SER A 659 59.28 -51.10 11.47
CA SER A 659 58.05 -50.80 10.73
C SER A 659 56.88 -50.71 11.70
N GLU A 660 55.93 -49.83 11.42
CA GLU A 660 54.78 -49.55 12.27
C GLU A 660 53.49 -49.58 11.45
N LEU A 661 52.42 -50.10 12.05
CA LEU A 661 51.06 -49.80 11.62
C LEU A 661 50.44 -48.89 12.69
N LYS A 662 50.50 -47.58 12.41
CA LYS A 662 50.08 -46.54 13.37
C LYS A 662 48.60 -46.64 13.66
N GLY A 663 48.25 -46.65 14.94
CA GLY A 663 46.85 -46.68 15.40
C GLY A 663 46.04 -47.91 14.97
N SER A 664 46.70 -49.00 14.63
CA SER A 664 46.09 -50.18 14.00
C SER A 664 45.18 -51.03 14.90
N VAL A 665 45.38 -50.96 16.22
CA VAL A 665 44.61 -51.72 17.20
C VAL A 665 43.83 -50.76 18.07
N ASN A 666 42.52 -50.80 17.99
CA ASN A 666 41.65 -49.99 18.84
C ASN A 666 41.42 -50.70 20.18
N VAL A 667 42.04 -50.19 21.25
CA VAL A 667 41.84 -50.68 22.62
C VAL A 667 40.61 -50.00 23.21
N ARG A 668 39.56 -50.77 23.49
CA ARG A 668 38.25 -50.29 23.97
C ARG A 668 38.06 -50.49 25.47
N ARG A 669 37.33 -49.56 26.11
CA ARG A 669 36.82 -49.70 27.49
C ARG A 669 35.54 -50.56 27.54
N LEU A 670 35.27 -51.16 28.69
CA LEU A 670 34.01 -51.84 28.98
C LEU A 670 32.91 -50.82 29.34
N TRP A 671 31.94 -50.68 28.42
CA TRP A 671 30.59 -50.09 28.53
C TRP A 671 30.52 -48.55 28.53
N ARG A 672 29.62 -47.99 27.69
CA ARG A 672 29.44 -46.54 27.43
C ARG A 672 27.96 -46.18 27.33
N VAL A 673 27.54 -45.08 27.95
CA VAL A 673 26.28 -44.40 27.62
C VAL A 673 26.54 -43.53 26.39
N LEU A 674 25.76 -43.75 25.33
CA LEU A 674 25.88 -43.05 24.05
C LEU A 674 24.94 -41.85 23.98
N SER A 675 23.71 -42.01 24.45
CA SER A 675 22.69 -40.97 24.40
C SER A 675 21.58 -41.22 25.42
N VAL A 676 20.83 -40.15 25.72
CA VAL A 676 19.67 -40.17 26.63
C VAL A 676 18.54 -39.43 25.93
N THR A 677 17.36 -40.04 25.84
CA THR A 677 16.20 -39.48 25.15
C THR A 677 14.93 -39.56 26.01
N PRO A 678 14.35 -38.42 26.42
CA PRO A 678 14.90 -37.06 26.28
C PRO A 678 16.13 -36.86 27.17
N GLY A 679 17.11 -36.06 26.71
CA GLY A 679 18.31 -35.70 27.49
C GLY A 679 18.09 -34.54 28.47
N TYR A 680 16.83 -34.21 28.76
CA TYR A 680 16.48 -33.13 29.68
C TYR A 680 15.12 -33.38 30.34
N GLY A 681 14.84 -32.67 31.43
CA GLY A 681 13.54 -32.59 32.09
C GLY A 681 13.38 -31.28 32.87
N PHE A 682 12.24 -31.04 33.51
CA PHE A 682 11.96 -29.80 34.25
C PHE A 682 11.88 -30.02 35.76
N GLU A 683 12.33 -29.05 36.56
CA GLU A 683 12.51 -29.12 38.03
C GLU A 683 11.22 -29.35 38.86
N ASN A 684 10.06 -29.41 38.21
CA ASN A 684 8.74 -29.47 38.83
C ASN A 684 7.91 -30.72 38.44
N GLY A 685 8.54 -31.75 37.85
CA GLY A 685 7.81 -32.96 37.46
C GLY A 685 8.69 -34.18 37.16
N GLY A 686 8.04 -35.28 36.78
CA GLY A 686 8.69 -36.52 36.36
C GLY A 686 9.01 -36.53 34.87
N VAL A 687 10.05 -37.28 34.48
CA VAL A 687 10.44 -37.51 33.09
C VAL A 687 10.57 -39.01 32.82
N ILE A 688 10.06 -39.45 31.67
CA ILE A 688 10.23 -40.82 31.19
C ILE A 688 11.39 -40.84 30.20
N ILE A 689 12.46 -41.55 30.54
CA ILE A 689 13.56 -41.82 29.63
C ILE A 689 13.17 -42.99 28.73
N SER A 690 12.76 -42.64 27.51
CA SER A 690 12.30 -43.58 26.48
C SER A 690 13.44 -44.31 25.77
N ASP A 691 14.64 -43.74 25.77
CA ASP A 691 15.83 -44.36 25.20
C ASP A 691 17.11 -43.87 25.89
N LEU A 692 17.58 -44.66 26.85
CA LEU A 692 18.95 -44.56 27.33
C LEU A 692 19.78 -45.56 26.53
N THR A 693 20.47 -45.05 25.51
CA THR A 693 21.24 -45.86 24.57
C THR A 693 22.67 -46.01 25.06
N GLY A 694 23.22 -47.21 24.94
CA GLY A 694 24.61 -47.49 25.27
C GLY A 694 25.06 -48.85 24.78
N GLU A 695 26.12 -49.37 25.36
CA GLU A 695 26.69 -50.67 24.99
C GLU A 695 26.95 -51.53 26.22
N ASN A 696 26.53 -52.80 26.14
CA ASN A 696 26.73 -53.90 27.09
C ASN A 696 26.06 -53.74 28.48
N PHE A 697 24.82 -53.26 28.52
CA PHE A 697 24.01 -53.26 29.75
C PHE A 697 23.64 -54.68 30.21
N LEU A 698 23.78 -54.95 31.51
CA LEU A 698 23.38 -56.22 32.12
C LEU A 698 21.95 -56.16 32.66
N ALA A 699 21.23 -57.28 32.62
CA ALA A 699 19.93 -57.39 33.29
C ALA A 699 20.07 -57.06 34.79
N GLY A 700 19.16 -56.23 35.32
CA GLY A 700 19.22 -55.74 36.70
C GLY A 700 20.10 -54.51 36.94
N SER A 701 20.51 -53.80 35.89
CA SER A 701 21.24 -52.52 36.02
C SER A 701 20.41 -51.43 36.70
N ALA A 702 21.05 -50.62 37.55
CA ALA A 702 20.43 -49.46 38.20
C ALA A 702 20.87 -48.15 37.55
N VAL A 703 19.98 -47.15 37.49
CA VAL A 703 20.23 -45.81 36.92
C VAL A 703 19.96 -44.75 37.98
N LYS A 704 20.83 -43.74 38.10
CA LYS A 704 20.61 -42.55 38.94
C LYS A 704 21.15 -41.29 38.28
N LEU A 705 20.60 -40.14 38.66
CA LEU A 705 21.18 -38.82 38.43
C LEU A 705 22.07 -38.43 39.61
N SER A 706 23.25 -37.89 39.31
CA SER A 706 24.20 -37.39 40.30
C SER A 706 24.71 -36.00 39.93
N LYS A 707 24.87 -35.14 40.93
CA LYS A 707 25.43 -33.79 40.77
C LYS A 707 26.20 -33.41 42.03
N SER A 708 27.40 -32.87 41.84
CA SER A 708 28.27 -32.47 42.95
C SER A 708 27.54 -31.51 43.90
N GLY A 709 27.55 -31.83 45.19
CA GLY A 709 26.89 -31.03 46.24
C GLY A 709 25.37 -31.19 46.34
N GLN A 710 24.75 -32.11 45.58
CA GLN A 710 23.31 -32.42 45.64
C GLN A 710 23.10 -33.91 45.96
N PRO A 711 21.98 -34.30 46.61
CA PRO A 711 21.64 -35.71 46.80
C PRO A 711 21.31 -36.40 45.47
N ASP A 712 21.79 -37.64 45.31
CA ASP A 712 21.48 -38.47 44.15
C ASP A 712 19.98 -38.71 43.99
N THR A 713 19.52 -38.81 42.74
CA THR A 713 18.12 -39.11 42.41
C THR A 713 18.05 -40.42 41.64
N PHE A 714 17.46 -41.45 42.25
CA PHE A 714 17.39 -42.79 41.68
C PHE A 714 16.21 -42.90 40.72
N ALA A 715 16.43 -43.58 39.58
CA ALA A 715 15.38 -43.85 38.62
C ALA A 715 14.45 -44.97 39.13
N THR A 716 13.17 -44.83 38.86
CA THR A 716 12.14 -45.86 39.06
C THR A 716 11.83 -46.56 37.74
N ASN A 717 11.12 -47.70 37.78
CA ASN A 717 10.72 -48.46 36.58
C ASN A 717 11.88 -48.75 35.60
N VAL A 718 13.08 -49.03 36.13
CA VAL A 718 14.26 -49.31 35.32
C VAL A 718 14.11 -50.66 34.63
N ASN A 719 13.98 -50.63 33.30
CA ASN A 719 13.86 -51.81 32.46
C ASN A 719 15.00 -51.85 31.44
N VAL A 720 15.85 -52.88 31.53
CA VAL A 720 16.93 -53.13 30.58
C VAL A 720 16.35 -53.90 29.40
N VAL A 721 16.02 -53.17 28.32
CA VAL A 721 15.35 -53.73 27.13
C VAL A 721 16.26 -54.70 26.38
N ASN A 722 17.55 -54.38 26.27
CA ASN A 722 18.60 -55.26 25.75
C ASN A 722 19.97 -54.71 26.16
N SER A 723 21.06 -55.35 25.72
CA SER A 723 22.42 -54.93 26.03
C SER A 723 22.79 -53.53 25.52
N SER A 724 21.92 -52.82 24.80
CA SER A 724 22.17 -51.47 24.29
C SER A 724 21.12 -50.42 24.67
N LYS A 725 20.07 -50.79 25.40
CA LYS A 725 18.96 -49.89 25.71
C LYS A 725 18.36 -50.11 27.10
N ILE A 726 18.18 -49.03 27.84
CA ILE A 726 17.42 -48.97 29.10
C ILE A 726 16.27 -47.96 28.94
N THR A 727 15.12 -48.27 29.52
CA THR A 727 14.04 -47.31 29.76
C THR A 727 13.84 -47.13 31.27
N CYS A 728 13.60 -45.91 31.75
CA CYS A 728 13.36 -45.66 33.17
C CYS A 728 12.62 -44.33 33.40
N GLU A 729 12.20 -44.08 34.63
CA GLU A 729 11.52 -42.86 35.05
C GLU A 729 12.35 -42.12 36.10
N LEU A 730 12.36 -40.79 36.05
CA LEU A 730 13.08 -39.93 36.98
C LEU A 730 12.14 -38.86 37.54
N ASP A 731 12.06 -38.71 38.86
CA ASP A 731 11.36 -37.61 39.53
C ASP A 731 12.31 -36.44 39.77
N LEU A 732 12.05 -35.30 39.13
CA LEU A 732 12.90 -34.11 39.17
C LEU A 732 12.34 -33.05 40.13
N SER A 733 11.26 -33.36 40.85
CA SER A 733 10.56 -32.42 41.74
C SER A 733 11.49 -31.90 42.83
N GLY A 734 11.74 -30.58 42.83
CA GLY A 734 12.60 -29.92 43.82
C GLY A 734 14.10 -30.17 43.62
N LYS A 735 14.53 -30.71 42.48
CA LYS A 735 15.94 -30.93 42.15
C LYS A 735 16.54 -29.68 41.49
N ALA A 736 17.79 -29.37 41.84
CA ALA A 736 18.46 -28.17 41.34
C ALA A 736 18.65 -28.16 39.81
N VAL A 737 18.30 -27.05 39.17
CA VAL A 737 18.49 -26.81 37.73
C VAL A 737 19.96 -26.90 37.30
N GLY A 738 20.18 -27.21 36.01
CA GLY A 738 21.47 -27.37 35.35
C GLY A 738 21.76 -28.81 34.96
N PHE A 739 22.99 -29.07 34.51
CA PHE A 739 23.42 -30.41 34.06
C PHE A 739 23.65 -31.37 35.23
N TRP A 740 23.24 -32.63 35.02
CA TRP A 740 23.39 -33.77 35.90
C TRP A 740 24.07 -34.92 35.16
N ASP A 741 24.83 -35.71 35.90
CA ASP A 741 25.47 -36.91 35.41
C ASP A 741 24.49 -38.08 35.47
N ILE A 742 24.49 -38.95 34.46
CA ILE A 742 23.83 -40.25 34.57
C ILE A 742 24.85 -41.28 35.04
N VAL A 743 24.52 -41.98 36.11
CA VAL A 743 25.34 -43.06 36.66
C VAL A 743 24.60 -44.38 36.50
N ILE A 744 25.28 -45.37 35.93
CA ILE A 744 24.75 -46.73 35.76
C ILE A 744 25.63 -47.70 36.54
N THR A 745 24.98 -48.56 37.32
CA THR A 745 25.62 -49.64 38.06
C THR A 745 25.11 -50.98 37.53
N SER A 746 26.03 -51.82 37.07
CA SER A 746 25.73 -53.15 36.52
C SER A 746 26.65 -54.18 37.21
N GLY A 747 26.09 -54.95 38.15
CA GLY A 747 26.87 -55.86 39.00
C GLY A 747 27.81 -55.11 39.96
N ALA A 748 29.09 -55.48 40.00
CA ALA A 748 30.11 -54.84 40.86
C ALA A 748 30.74 -53.57 40.25
N LEU A 749 30.30 -53.16 39.05
CA LEU A 749 30.91 -52.08 38.28
C LEU A 749 29.96 -50.89 38.17
N THR A 750 30.50 -49.68 38.26
CA THR A 750 29.76 -48.41 38.10
C THR A 750 30.49 -47.53 37.10
N ASN A 751 29.74 -46.88 36.21
CA ASN A 751 30.26 -45.91 35.24
C ASN A 751 29.32 -44.70 35.12
N SER A 752 29.87 -43.53 34.81
CA SER A 752 29.12 -42.26 34.72
C SER A 752 29.27 -41.60 33.35
N ALA A 753 28.19 -41.00 32.89
CA ALA A 753 28.13 -40.13 31.73
C ALA A 753 27.91 -38.71 32.24
N THR A 754 28.98 -37.90 32.20
CA THR A 754 28.98 -36.59 32.84
C THR A 754 28.22 -35.55 32.04
N GLY A 755 27.33 -34.81 32.70
CA GLY A 755 26.57 -33.68 32.15
C GLY A 755 25.61 -34.02 31.01
N VAL A 756 25.20 -35.29 30.87
CA VAL A 756 24.38 -35.75 29.73
C VAL A 756 22.87 -35.55 29.93
N PHE A 757 22.42 -35.12 31.11
CA PHE A 757 21.02 -34.88 31.40
C PHE A 757 20.81 -33.48 32.02
N GLU A 758 19.99 -32.63 31.41
CA GLU A 758 19.76 -31.25 31.88
C GLU A 758 18.42 -31.09 32.60
N ILE A 759 18.43 -30.57 33.83
CA ILE A 759 17.20 -30.12 34.51
C ILE A 759 16.99 -28.63 34.23
N LYS A 760 15.91 -28.29 33.56
CA LYS A 760 15.54 -26.93 33.14
C LYS A 760 14.48 -26.32 34.07
N SER A 761 14.44 -25.00 34.12
CA SER A 761 13.34 -24.25 34.76
C SER A 761 12.21 -23.99 33.75
N GLY A 762 10.93 -24.07 34.20
CA GLY A 762 9.77 -23.53 33.47
C GLY A 762 9.11 -24.38 32.34
N GLY A 763 8.63 -25.60 32.62
CA GLY A 763 8.20 -26.57 31.60
C GLY A 763 6.82 -26.45 30.92
N TRP A 764 6.02 -25.40 31.15
CA TRP A 764 4.64 -25.31 30.63
C TRP A 764 4.36 -24.01 29.87
N SER A 765 4.11 -24.09 28.56
CA SER A 765 3.81 -22.92 27.72
C SER A 765 2.85 -23.22 26.57
N VAL A 766 2.05 -22.22 26.19
CA VAL A 766 1.36 -22.16 24.90
C VAL A 766 2.05 -21.09 24.08
N GLY A 767 2.63 -21.46 22.94
CA GLY A 767 3.46 -20.58 22.12
C GLY A 767 2.80 -20.13 20.83
N SER A 768 1.89 -20.92 20.26
CA SER A 768 1.23 -20.60 18.98
C SER A 768 -0.11 -21.31 18.83
N VAL A 769 -0.93 -20.81 17.90
CA VAL A 769 -2.17 -21.43 17.44
C VAL A 769 -2.32 -21.21 15.93
N SER A 770 -2.72 -22.24 15.20
CA SER A 770 -2.90 -22.19 13.74
C SER A 770 -4.17 -22.96 13.32
N PRO A 771 -5.10 -22.30 12.58
CA PRO A 771 -5.07 -20.88 12.25
C PRO A 771 -5.21 -20.01 13.52
N SER A 772 -4.63 -18.81 13.51
CA SER A 772 -4.73 -17.85 14.62
C SER A 772 -5.89 -16.87 14.47
N ALA A 773 -6.72 -17.03 13.45
CA ALA A 773 -7.91 -16.22 13.25
C ALA A 773 -8.98 -16.97 12.46
N ALA A 774 -10.24 -16.67 12.74
CA ALA A 774 -11.37 -17.09 11.92
C ALA A 774 -12.54 -16.13 12.11
N TYR A 775 -13.44 -16.07 11.13
CA TYR A 775 -14.65 -15.26 11.22
C TYR A 775 -15.63 -15.85 12.25
N ASN A 776 -16.50 -15.01 12.80
CA ASN A 776 -17.49 -15.36 13.83
C ASN A 776 -18.66 -16.24 13.33
N TYR A 777 -18.40 -17.17 12.41
CA TYR A 777 -19.35 -18.14 11.88
C TYR A 777 -18.80 -19.57 11.94
N GLY A 778 -19.64 -20.49 12.41
CA GLY A 778 -19.38 -21.92 12.35
C GLY A 778 -18.20 -22.39 13.19
N GLU A 779 -17.80 -23.65 12.91
CA GLU A 779 -16.72 -24.32 13.62
C GLU A 779 -15.39 -24.16 12.87
N VAL A 780 -14.36 -23.68 13.56
CA VAL A 780 -12.97 -23.62 13.07
C VAL A 780 -12.15 -24.77 13.63
N ALA A 781 -11.39 -25.45 12.78
CA ALA A 781 -10.44 -26.47 13.20
C ALA A 781 -9.06 -25.84 13.45
N VAL A 782 -8.59 -25.93 14.68
CA VAL A 782 -7.20 -25.62 15.05
C VAL A 782 -6.35 -26.86 14.79
N THR A 783 -5.53 -26.77 13.74
CA THR A 783 -4.67 -27.87 13.28
C THR A 783 -3.30 -27.87 13.95
N ASP A 784 -2.89 -26.76 14.55
CA ASP A 784 -1.63 -26.67 15.30
C ASP A 784 -1.72 -25.69 16.45
N LEU A 785 -1.99 -26.20 17.66
CA LEU A 785 -1.78 -25.45 18.91
C LEU A 785 -0.44 -25.88 19.49
N GLY A 786 0.58 -25.05 19.25
CA GLY A 786 1.96 -25.32 19.59
C GLY A 786 2.35 -24.83 21.00
N GLY A 787 3.13 -25.63 21.72
CA GLY A 787 3.60 -25.28 23.06
C GLY A 787 4.54 -26.33 23.65
N THR A 788 4.64 -26.40 24.97
CA THR A 788 5.50 -27.36 25.67
C THR A 788 4.81 -27.96 26.88
N GLY A 789 4.93 -29.28 27.06
CA GLY A 789 4.50 -30.01 28.25
C GLY A 789 3.15 -30.70 28.14
N PHE A 790 2.47 -30.68 27.00
CA PHE A 790 1.12 -31.24 26.84
C PHE A 790 1.07 -32.75 27.09
N PHE A 791 -0.01 -33.25 27.69
CA PHE A 791 -0.21 -34.68 27.95
C PHE A 791 -1.68 -35.08 27.79
N ALA A 792 -1.94 -36.37 27.58
CA ALA A 792 -3.29 -36.88 27.37
C ALA A 792 -4.27 -36.41 28.47
N GLY A 793 -5.37 -35.79 28.05
CA GLY A 793 -6.35 -35.16 28.97
C GLY A 793 -6.25 -33.63 29.08
N SER A 794 -5.35 -32.97 28.32
CA SER A 794 -5.36 -31.51 28.16
C SER A 794 -6.72 -30.99 27.65
N THR A 795 -7.13 -29.82 28.12
CA THR A 795 -8.31 -29.06 27.67
C THR A 795 -7.88 -27.73 27.06
N VAL A 796 -8.65 -27.21 26.12
CA VAL A 796 -8.39 -25.92 25.44
C VAL A 796 -9.65 -25.07 25.48
N LYS A 797 -9.51 -23.77 25.70
CA LYS A 797 -10.61 -22.79 25.57
C LYS A 797 -10.10 -21.45 25.03
N LEU A 798 -10.99 -20.69 24.40
CA LEU A 798 -10.80 -19.26 24.16
C LEU A 798 -11.43 -18.47 25.31
N SER A 799 -10.73 -17.47 25.83
CA SER A 799 -11.21 -16.62 26.92
C SER A 799 -11.06 -15.14 26.58
N LYS A 800 -12.08 -14.33 26.90
CA LYS A 800 -12.07 -12.89 26.69
C LYS A 800 -12.78 -12.20 27.85
N PHE A 801 -12.18 -11.12 28.36
CA PHE A 801 -12.75 -10.39 29.49
C PHE A 801 -14.15 -9.87 29.18
N GLY A 802 -15.12 -10.16 30.06
CA GLY A 802 -16.52 -9.76 29.90
C GLY A 802 -17.37 -10.69 29.04
N GLU A 803 -16.79 -11.72 28.43
CA GLU A 803 -17.48 -12.71 27.60
C GLU A 803 -17.44 -14.10 28.24
N SER A 804 -18.36 -14.99 27.84
CA SER A 804 -18.30 -16.40 28.24
C SER A 804 -17.19 -17.13 27.48
N ASP A 805 -16.44 -17.99 28.16
CA ASP A 805 -15.40 -18.81 27.54
C ASP A 805 -15.97 -19.70 26.42
N ILE A 806 -15.20 -19.86 25.33
CA ILE A 806 -15.51 -20.78 24.23
C ILE A 806 -14.69 -22.06 24.45
N ALA A 807 -15.36 -23.13 24.86
CA ALA A 807 -14.71 -24.42 25.06
C ALA A 807 -14.27 -25.03 23.71
N GLY A 808 -13.04 -25.54 23.66
CA GLY A 808 -12.57 -26.33 22.53
C GLY A 808 -13.18 -27.72 22.53
N THR A 809 -13.67 -28.18 21.39
CA THR A 809 -14.16 -29.55 21.18
C THR A 809 -13.12 -30.37 20.43
N ASN A 810 -13.28 -31.69 20.41
CA ASN A 810 -12.37 -32.63 19.73
C ASN A 810 -10.88 -32.38 20.05
N VAL A 811 -10.58 -32.09 21.33
CA VAL A 811 -9.23 -31.81 21.78
C VAL A 811 -8.40 -33.09 21.75
N SER A 812 -7.35 -33.12 20.93
CA SER A 812 -6.44 -34.24 20.77
C SER A 812 -4.99 -33.78 20.90
N VAL A 813 -4.27 -34.35 21.86
CA VAL A 813 -2.85 -34.11 22.10
C VAL A 813 -2.05 -35.01 21.17
N VAL A 814 -1.51 -34.44 20.10
CA VAL A 814 -0.75 -35.18 19.07
C VAL A 814 0.66 -35.54 19.59
N SER A 815 1.24 -34.63 20.37
CA SER A 815 2.56 -34.78 20.99
C SER A 815 2.68 -33.80 22.17
N GLY A 816 3.74 -33.93 22.97
CA GLY A 816 3.99 -33.03 24.12
C GLY A 816 4.18 -31.55 23.77
N ASN A 817 4.15 -31.20 22.49
CA ASN A 817 4.26 -29.84 21.97
C ASN A 817 3.13 -29.45 20.99
N LYS A 818 2.14 -30.32 20.74
CA LYS A 818 1.08 -30.05 19.77
C LYS A 818 -0.29 -30.58 20.19
N ILE A 819 -1.29 -29.70 20.16
CA ILE A 819 -2.71 -30.03 20.32
C ILE A 819 -3.47 -29.68 19.04
N THR A 820 -4.49 -30.47 18.71
CA THR A 820 -5.53 -30.12 17.75
C THR A 820 -6.86 -29.99 18.47
N CYS A 821 -7.71 -29.06 18.07
CA CYS A 821 -9.04 -28.88 18.64
C CYS A 821 -9.94 -28.12 17.66
N ARG A 822 -11.19 -27.86 18.07
CA ARG A 822 -12.13 -27.05 17.29
C ARG A 822 -12.84 -26.03 18.17
N PHE A 823 -13.19 -24.89 17.60
CA PHE A 823 -13.98 -23.85 18.28
C PHE A 823 -15.21 -23.49 17.47
N ASP A 824 -16.38 -23.47 18.10
CA ASP A 824 -17.60 -22.89 17.50
C ASP A 824 -17.63 -21.39 17.77
N LEU A 825 -17.44 -20.61 16.70
CA LEU A 825 -17.35 -19.16 16.74
C LEU A 825 -18.68 -18.48 16.37
N THR A 826 -19.74 -19.26 16.14
CA THR A 826 -21.05 -18.75 15.74
C THR A 826 -21.55 -17.72 16.75
N LEU A 827 -21.73 -16.49 16.26
CA LEU A 827 -22.20 -15.33 17.01
C LEU A 827 -21.31 -14.91 18.20
N LYS A 828 -20.04 -15.34 18.24
CA LYS A 828 -19.11 -14.94 19.30
C LYS A 828 -18.59 -13.52 19.07
N ALA A 829 -18.29 -12.82 20.16
CA ALA A 829 -17.80 -11.45 20.10
C ALA A 829 -16.47 -11.36 19.34
N THR A 830 -16.35 -10.36 18.47
CA THR A 830 -15.18 -10.16 17.59
C THR A 830 -13.98 -9.61 18.36
N GLY A 831 -12.79 -9.68 17.75
CA GLY A 831 -11.52 -9.25 18.32
C GLY A 831 -10.69 -10.39 18.91
N TYR A 832 -9.65 -10.04 19.65
CA TYR A 832 -8.68 -11.01 20.18
C TYR A 832 -9.21 -11.73 21.42
N TRP A 833 -9.05 -13.06 21.42
CA TRP A 833 -9.29 -13.96 22.53
C TRP A 833 -7.97 -14.60 22.97
N ASP A 834 -7.83 -14.81 24.28
CA ASP A 834 -6.72 -15.57 24.84
C ASP A 834 -6.94 -17.06 24.59
N VAL A 835 -5.90 -17.76 24.12
CA VAL A 835 -5.93 -19.23 24.04
C VAL A 835 -5.41 -19.81 25.35
N VAL A 836 -6.25 -20.56 26.05
CA VAL A 836 -5.93 -21.14 27.35
C VAL A 836 -5.89 -22.65 27.24
N VAL A 837 -4.78 -23.25 27.65
CA VAL A 837 -4.62 -24.71 27.75
C VAL A 837 -4.43 -25.09 29.20
N ALA A 838 -5.19 -26.09 29.66
CA ALA A 838 -5.06 -26.64 31.00
C ALA A 838 -4.87 -28.16 30.95
N SER A 839 -3.92 -28.68 31.73
CA SER A 839 -3.66 -30.12 31.84
C SER A 839 -3.41 -30.49 33.31
N GLY A 840 -4.36 -31.18 33.93
CA GLY A 840 -4.32 -31.44 35.38
C GLY A 840 -4.30 -30.13 36.20
N ALA A 841 -3.28 -29.96 37.04
CA ALA A 841 -3.10 -28.76 37.86
C ALA A 841 -2.41 -27.58 37.13
N PHE A 842 -1.98 -27.78 35.87
CA PHE A 842 -1.21 -26.80 35.12
C PHE A 842 -2.11 -26.03 34.14
N SER A 843 -1.90 -24.71 34.01
CA SER A 843 -2.60 -23.85 33.06
C SER A 843 -1.62 -22.83 32.46
N SER A 844 -1.69 -22.64 31.15
CA SER A 844 -0.92 -21.61 30.44
C SER A 844 -1.82 -20.88 29.44
N ARG A 845 -1.46 -19.63 29.12
CA ARG A 845 -2.22 -18.76 28.23
C ARG A 845 -1.34 -18.16 27.14
N LEU A 846 -1.86 -18.10 25.94
CA LEU A 846 -1.35 -17.26 24.86
C LEU A 846 -2.28 -16.05 24.73
N SER A 847 -1.86 -14.93 25.32
CA SER A 847 -2.68 -13.72 25.35
C SER A 847 -2.88 -13.14 23.96
N GLY A 848 -4.13 -12.86 23.61
CA GLY A 848 -4.54 -12.41 22.27
C GLY A 848 -4.18 -13.38 21.15
N GLY A 849 -4.02 -14.68 21.46
CA GLY A 849 -3.52 -15.67 20.51
C GLY A 849 -4.46 -15.99 19.35
N PHE A 850 -5.78 -15.78 19.51
CA PHE A 850 -6.78 -16.11 18.49
C PHE A 850 -7.72 -14.94 18.19
N GLU A 851 -7.80 -14.49 16.94
CA GLU A 851 -8.69 -13.41 16.51
C GLU A 851 -10.02 -13.95 15.97
N VAL A 852 -11.13 -13.53 16.58
CA VAL A 852 -12.47 -13.74 16.01
C VAL A 852 -12.81 -12.53 15.12
N LYS A 853 -12.77 -12.71 13.80
CA LYS A 853 -13.04 -11.64 12.83
C LYS A 853 -14.53 -11.35 12.71
N GLY A 854 -14.86 -10.07 12.47
CA GLY A 854 -16.23 -9.63 12.17
C GLY A 854 -16.61 -9.86 10.71
N MET A 855 -17.91 -9.73 10.43
CA MET A 855 -18.44 -9.80 9.06
C MET A 855 -17.89 -8.69 8.17
N GLU A 856 -17.66 -9.01 6.90
CA GLU A 856 -17.16 -8.09 5.88
C GLU A 856 -18.02 -8.14 4.61
N VAL A 857 -18.21 -6.98 3.99
CA VAL A 857 -18.88 -6.85 2.69
C VAL A 857 -17.87 -6.28 1.71
N HIS A 858 -17.54 -7.04 0.65
CA HIS A 858 -16.50 -6.66 -0.30
C HIS A 858 -17.06 -6.03 -1.57
N SER A 859 -18.16 -6.58 -2.12
CA SER A 859 -18.74 -6.07 -3.38
C SER A 859 -20.22 -6.41 -3.53
N ILE A 860 -20.90 -5.73 -4.46
CA ILE A 860 -22.24 -6.04 -4.95
C ILE A 860 -22.25 -6.02 -6.47
N ALA A 861 -22.92 -7.00 -7.09
CA ALA A 861 -22.98 -7.16 -8.55
C ALA A 861 -24.42 -7.44 -9.03
N PRO A 862 -24.96 -6.67 -9.99
CA PRO A 862 -24.37 -5.43 -10.53
C PRO A 862 -24.30 -4.34 -9.44
N SER A 863 -23.32 -3.44 -9.54
CA SER A 863 -23.12 -2.32 -8.61
C SER A 863 -23.92 -1.06 -8.98
N SER A 864 -24.73 -1.12 -10.02
CA SER A 864 -25.62 -0.02 -10.39
C SER A 864 -26.82 -0.50 -11.20
N SER A 865 -27.91 0.26 -11.15
CA SER A 865 -29.09 0.03 -12.00
C SER A 865 -29.93 1.31 -12.12
N TYR A 866 -30.88 1.33 -13.05
CA TYR A 866 -31.75 2.49 -13.30
C TYR A 866 -32.93 2.58 -12.30
N SER A 867 -33.36 3.80 -11.99
CA SER A 867 -34.49 4.07 -11.10
C SER A 867 -35.80 3.48 -11.67
N GLY A 868 -36.45 2.59 -10.93
CA GLY A 868 -37.61 1.83 -11.42
C GLY A 868 -37.31 0.38 -11.82
N ALA A 869 -36.04 -0.03 -11.86
CA ALA A 869 -35.69 -1.41 -12.12
C ALA A 869 -35.95 -2.30 -10.91
N VAL A 870 -36.38 -3.54 -11.18
CA VAL A 870 -36.36 -4.62 -10.21
C VAL A 870 -35.33 -5.64 -10.66
N LEU A 871 -34.29 -5.88 -9.86
CA LEU A 871 -33.14 -6.68 -10.28
C LEU A 871 -32.66 -7.65 -9.20
N ASN A 872 -32.07 -8.75 -9.64
CA ASN A 872 -31.33 -9.66 -8.77
C ASN A 872 -29.89 -9.15 -8.62
N VAL A 873 -29.39 -9.14 -7.39
CA VAL A 873 -28.03 -8.76 -7.05
C VAL A 873 -27.33 -9.88 -6.29
N THR A 874 -26.01 -9.87 -6.36
CA THR A 874 -25.11 -10.75 -5.63
C THR A 874 -24.16 -9.89 -4.80
N VAL A 875 -24.21 -10.03 -3.48
CA VAL A 875 -23.25 -9.42 -2.55
C VAL A 875 -22.18 -10.47 -2.22
N SER A 876 -20.90 -10.11 -2.35
CA SER A 876 -19.76 -10.95 -1.98
C SER A 876 -19.08 -10.40 -0.73
N GLY A 877 -18.67 -11.27 0.18
CA GLY A 877 -18.05 -10.90 1.44
C GLY A 877 -17.58 -12.11 2.24
N GLN A 878 -17.47 -11.96 3.56
CA GLN A 878 -17.11 -13.05 4.48
C GLN A 878 -17.87 -12.89 5.80
N GLY A 879 -18.17 -14.02 6.46
CA GLY A 879 -18.82 -13.99 7.77
C GLY A 879 -20.34 -13.78 7.73
N PHE A 880 -20.98 -14.11 6.61
CA PHE A 880 -22.44 -14.07 6.52
C PHE A 880 -23.07 -15.28 7.23
N LEU A 881 -24.19 -15.05 7.91
CA LEU A 881 -24.94 -16.08 8.62
C LEU A 881 -26.26 -16.38 7.91
N GLU A 882 -26.77 -17.59 8.06
CA GLU A 882 -28.12 -17.90 7.59
C GLU A 882 -29.14 -16.92 8.20
N GLY A 883 -30.02 -16.36 7.36
CA GLY A 883 -30.95 -15.30 7.77
C GLY A 883 -30.40 -13.87 7.73
N SER A 884 -29.20 -13.64 7.15
CA SER A 884 -28.68 -12.28 6.90
C SER A 884 -29.66 -11.44 6.09
N SER A 885 -29.75 -10.14 6.41
CA SER A 885 -30.56 -9.16 5.68
C SER A 885 -29.68 -8.12 4.99
N ILE A 886 -30.15 -7.60 3.86
CA ILE A 886 -29.47 -6.56 3.07
C ILE A 886 -30.38 -5.35 2.96
N LEU A 887 -29.81 -4.18 3.21
CA LEU A 887 -30.44 -2.88 3.01
C LEU A 887 -29.52 -2.01 2.13
N LEU A 888 -30.11 -1.27 1.18
CA LEU A 888 -29.43 -0.10 0.62
C LEU A 888 -29.79 1.12 1.46
N ARG A 889 -28.78 1.88 1.90
CA ARG A 889 -28.95 3.06 2.75
C ARG A 889 -28.45 4.33 2.07
N LYS A 890 -29.20 5.42 2.26
CA LYS A 890 -28.80 6.75 1.81
C LYS A 890 -29.29 7.78 2.82
N SER A 891 -28.41 8.68 3.24
CA SER A 891 -28.75 9.71 4.23
C SER A 891 -29.93 10.56 3.75
N GLY A 892 -30.95 10.72 4.61
CA GLY A 892 -32.17 11.47 4.29
C GLY A 892 -33.25 10.70 3.55
N GLU A 893 -33.00 9.45 3.15
CA GLU A 893 -33.94 8.59 2.42
C GLU A 893 -34.33 7.35 3.23
N SER A 894 -35.47 6.73 2.91
CA SER A 894 -35.86 5.45 3.49
C SER A 894 -34.99 4.31 2.96
N ASP A 895 -34.53 3.42 3.85
CA ASP A 895 -33.79 2.21 3.49
C ASP A 895 -34.54 1.36 2.45
N ILE A 896 -33.81 0.78 1.48
CA ILE A 896 -34.35 -0.15 0.49
C ILE A 896 -34.02 -1.56 0.96
N ALA A 897 -35.03 -2.31 1.41
CA ALA A 897 -34.87 -3.70 1.79
C ALA A 897 -34.84 -4.63 0.59
N ALA A 898 -33.92 -5.60 0.61
CA ALA A 898 -33.91 -6.69 -0.36
C ALA A 898 -34.92 -7.78 0.01
N ASP A 899 -35.49 -8.43 -1.00
CA ASP A 899 -36.32 -9.64 -0.86
C ASP A 899 -35.62 -10.86 -1.50
N ASN A 900 -36.22 -12.04 -1.38
CA ASN A 900 -35.71 -13.31 -1.91
C ASN A 900 -34.22 -13.56 -1.54
N VAL A 901 -33.88 -13.35 -0.27
CA VAL A 901 -32.51 -13.40 0.22
C VAL A 901 -32.08 -14.85 0.47
N ALA A 902 -31.03 -15.28 -0.21
CA ALA A 902 -30.35 -16.55 0.01
C ALA A 902 -28.88 -16.31 0.36
N VAL A 903 -28.38 -16.97 1.40
CA VAL A 903 -27.09 -16.66 2.04
C VAL A 903 -26.21 -17.91 2.11
N THR A 904 -24.94 -17.76 1.72
CA THR A 904 -23.81 -18.64 2.07
C THR A 904 -22.80 -17.84 2.90
N SER A 905 -21.78 -18.48 3.45
CA SER A 905 -20.79 -17.80 4.32
C SER A 905 -20.03 -16.65 3.65
N ASP A 906 -19.96 -16.65 2.32
CA ASP A 906 -19.19 -15.74 1.49
C ASP A 906 -20.01 -14.97 0.43
N LYS A 907 -21.30 -15.29 0.31
CA LYS A 907 -22.17 -14.72 -0.73
C LYS A 907 -23.61 -14.55 -0.24
N ILE A 908 -24.25 -13.47 -0.66
CA ILE A 908 -25.70 -13.30 -0.53
C ILE A 908 -26.27 -13.00 -1.92
N THR A 909 -27.30 -13.74 -2.33
CA THR A 909 -28.10 -13.41 -3.52
C THR A 909 -29.46 -12.92 -3.08
N CYS A 910 -29.90 -11.79 -3.62
CA CYS A 910 -31.20 -11.21 -3.27
C CYS A 910 -31.77 -10.40 -4.44
N ARG A 911 -33.00 -9.92 -4.28
CA ARG A 911 -33.68 -9.06 -5.24
C ARG A 911 -33.94 -7.69 -4.63
N ILE A 912 -33.72 -6.64 -5.40
CA ILE A 912 -33.88 -5.23 -5.00
C ILE A 912 -34.88 -4.55 -5.94
N ASP A 913 -35.83 -3.82 -5.36
CA ASP A 913 -36.80 -2.98 -6.09
C ASP A 913 -36.44 -1.50 -5.97
N LEU A 914 -36.09 -0.87 -7.09
CA LEU A 914 -35.71 0.55 -7.18
C LEU A 914 -36.89 1.45 -7.60
N SER A 915 -38.12 0.93 -7.62
CA SER A 915 -39.33 1.68 -7.97
C SER A 915 -39.59 2.83 -7.01
N GLY A 916 -39.63 4.05 -7.58
CA GLY A 916 -39.83 5.29 -6.81
C GLY A 916 -38.68 5.65 -5.87
N LYS A 917 -37.54 4.97 -5.94
CA LYS A 917 -36.40 5.22 -5.03
C LYS A 917 -35.51 6.36 -5.52
N ALA A 918 -34.89 7.06 -4.57
CA ALA A 918 -34.03 8.20 -4.84
C ALA A 918 -32.74 7.79 -5.59
N LYS A 919 -32.24 8.68 -6.43
CA LYS A 919 -31.12 8.44 -7.34
C LYS A 919 -29.77 8.70 -6.65
N GLY A 920 -28.69 8.28 -7.29
CA GLY A 920 -27.31 8.41 -6.84
C GLY A 920 -26.82 7.22 -6.03
N VAL A 921 -25.73 7.43 -5.31
CA VAL A 921 -25.00 6.38 -4.59
C VAL A 921 -25.71 6.03 -3.27
N TRP A 922 -25.76 4.74 -2.97
CA TRP A 922 -26.30 4.10 -1.76
C TRP A 922 -25.24 3.18 -1.15
N ASP A 923 -25.18 3.14 0.18
CA ASP A 923 -24.38 2.20 0.94
C ASP A 923 -25.07 0.83 0.97
N VAL A 924 -24.30 -0.25 0.89
CA VAL A 924 -24.84 -1.61 1.06
C VAL A 924 -24.60 -2.04 2.50
N ALA A 925 -25.66 -2.15 3.29
CA ALA A 925 -25.60 -2.59 4.67
C ALA A 925 -26.10 -4.03 4.80
N VAL A 926 -25.28 -4.91 5.38
CA VAL A 926 -25.63 -6.29 5.69
C VAL A 926 -25.74 -6.44 7.20
N THR A 927 -26.77 -7.15 7.67
CA THR A 927 -26.96 -7.48 9.09
C THR A 927 -27.12 -8.99 9.27
N SER A 928 -26.29 -9.58 10.13
CA SER A 928 -26.24 -11.02 10.46
C SER A 928 -26.39 -11.18 11.98
N GLY A 929 -27.61 -11.42 12.45
CA GLY A 929 -27.90 -11.47 13.89
C GLY A 929 -27.63 -10.13 14.58
N VAL A 930 -26.66 -10.08 15.49
CA VAL A 930 -26.25 -8.85 16.21
C VAL A 930 -25.12 -8.08 15.51
N PHE A 931 -24.58 -8.60 14.41
CA PHE A 931 -23.46 -8.00 13.69
C PHE A 931 -23.93 -7.28 12.43
N SER A 932 -23.25 -6.20 12.07
CA SER A 932 -23.52 -5.46 10.84
C SER A 932 -22.22 -5.04 10.17
N ALA A 933 -22.26 -4.95 8.84
CA ALA A 933 -21.16 -4.49 8.00
C ALA A 933 -21.73 -3.63 6.88
N VAL A 934 -20.97 -2.61 6.47
CA VAL A 934 -21.40 -1.65 5.45
C VAL A 934 -20.31 -1.56 4.40
N LEU A 935 -20.71 -1.65 3.12
CA LEU A 935 -19.90 -1.27 1.97
C LEU A 935 -20.33 0.15 1.55
N PRO A 936 -19.56 1.19 1.92
CA PRO A 936 -19.91 2.57 1.61
C PRO A 936 -19.93 2.80 0.10
N GLY A 937 -21.01 3.39 -0.39
CA GLY A 937 -21.24 3.67 -1.79
C GLY A 937 -21.20 2.46 -2.73
N GLY A 938 -21.50 1.27 -2.22
CA GLY A 938 -21.42 0.03 -2.99
C GLY A 938 -22.41 -0.07 -4.16
N PHE A 939 -23.53 0.69 -4.16
CA PHE A 939 -24.56 0.59 -5.19
C PHE A 939 -25.04 1.95 -5.70
N GLU A 940 -25.18 2.13 -7.02
CA GLU A 940 -25.66 3.38 -7.64
C GLU A 940 -27.03 3.20 -8.33
N VAL A 941 -27.99 4.06 -7.96
CA VAL A 941 -29.30 4.18 -8.65
C VAL A 941 -29.22 5.30 -9.69
N LYS A 942 -29.25 4.95 -10.98
CA LYS A 942 -29.10 5.85 -12.13
C LYS A 942 -30.43 6.45 -12.61
N TYR A 943 -30.37 7.57 -13.33
CA TYR A 943 -31.53 8.18 -14.00
C TYR A 943 -32.00 7.36 -15.20
N ASN A 944 -33.29 7.42 -15.52
CA ASN A 944 -33.82 6.73 -16.70
C ASN A 944 -33.34 7.43 -17.97
N VAL A 945 -32.91 6.63 -18.95
CA VAL A 945 -32.58 7.12 -20.29
C VAL A 945 -33.78 7.03 -21.23
N THR A 946 -34.76 6.15 -20.96
CA THR A 946 -36.00 6.00 -21.73
C THR A 946 -37.11 5.42 -20.85
N ALA A 947 -38.36 5.82 -21.09
CA ALA A 947 -39.59 5.18 -20.61
C ALA A 947 -40.50 4.88 -21.81
N SER A 948 -41.28 3.80 -21.77
CA SER A 948 -42.21 3.46 -22.87
C SER A 948 -43.47 2.80 -22.36
N ALA A 949 -44.60 3.06 -23.02
CA ALA A 949 -45.88 2.44 -22.73
C ALA A 949 -46.71 2.23 -23.99
N VAL A 950 -47.52 1.18 -23.99
CA VAL A 950 -48.54 0.96 -25.03
C VAL A 950 -49.72 1.89 -24.74
N ILE A 951 -50.05 2.72 -25.72
CA ILE A 951 -51.17 3.67 -25.70
C ILE A 951 -52.31 3.07 -26.49
N ASP A 952 -53.33 2.60 -25.78
CA ASP A 952 -54.61 2.17 -26.36
C ASP A 952 -55.34 3.39 -26.94
N SER A 953 -55.58 3.36 -28.24
CA SER A 953 -56.20 4.47 -28.98
C SER A 953 -57.61 4.82 -28.50
N ALA A 954 -58.29 3.90 -27.81
CA ALA A 954 -59.65 4.10 -27.28
C ALA A 954 -59.68 4.63 -25.83
N LYS A 955 -58.54 4.72 -25.13
CA LYS A 955 -58.49 5.09 -23.70
C LYS A 955 -57.58 6.29 -23.45
N GLU A 956 -57.84 6.97 -22.34
CA GLU A 956 -56.88 7.93 -21.80
C GLU A 956 -55.72 7.17 -21.13
N CYS A 957 -54.51 7.72 -21.25
CA CYS A 957 -53.30 7.12 -20.70
C CYS A 957 -52.32 8.23 -20.27
N ALA A 958 -51.45 7.92 -19.31
CA ALA A 958 -50.37 8.79 -18.91
C ALA A 958 -49.04 8.03 -18.90
N LEU A 959 -47.98 8.65 -19.42
CA LEU A 959 -46.62 8.12 -19.37
C LEU A 959 -45.73 9.07 -18.56
N LEU A 960 -45.14 8.54 -17.49
CA LEU A 960 -44.16 9.24 -16.67
C LEU A 960 -42.74 8.83 -17.09
N PHE A 961 -41.87 9.83 -17.23
CA PHE A 961 -40.45 9.68 -17.48
C PHE A 961 -39.66 10.46 -16.43
N ASN A 962 -38.62 9.84 -15.86
CA ASN A 962 -37.76 10.46 -14.85
C ASN A 962 -36.31 10.52 -15.32
N GLY A 963 -35.99 11.53 -16.12
CA GLY A 963 -34.67 11.73 -16.71
C GLY A 963 -33.73 12.55 -15.84
N GLU A 964 -32.46 12.57 -16.23
CA GLU A 964 -31.39 13.30 -15.51
C GLU A 964 -31.66 14.80 -15.38
N HIS A 965 -32.07 15.44 -16.48
CA HIS A 965 -32.35 16.89 -16.54
C HIS A 965 -33.84 17.24 -16.51
N CYS A 966 -34.72 16.26 -16.72
CA CYS A 966 -36.15 16.49 -16.90
C CYS A 966 -36.96 15.27 -16.44
N ASP A 967 -37.87 15.49 -15.48
CA ASP A 967 -39.03 14.61 -15.34
C ASP A 967 -40.12 15.09 -16.29
N ALA A 968 -40.76 14.17 -17.01
CA ALA A 968 -41.82 14.49 -17.96
C ALA A 968 -43.05 13.62 -17.71
N LEU A 969 -44.22 14.25 -17.67
CA LEU A 969 -45.52 13.58 -17.66
C LEU A 969 -46.24 13.88 -18.97
N VAL A 970 -46.60 12.83 -19.69
CA VAL A 970 -47.32 12.89 -20.97
C VAL A 970 -48.72 12.32 -20.76
N ASP A 971 -49.73 13.18 -20.66
CA ASP A 971 -51.14 12.75 -20.55
C ASP A 971 -51.80 12.78 -21.93
N ILE A 972 -52.27 11.62 -22.37
CA ILE A 972 -52.80 11.37 -23.72
C ILE A 972 -54.30 11.07 -23.63
N PRO A 973 -55.18 11.95 -24.13
CA PRO A 973 -56.61 11.69 -24.20
C PRO A 973 -56.97 10.56 -25.19
N ALA A 974 -58.13 9.92 -24.99
CA ALA A 974 -58.67 8.94 -25.92
C ALA A 974 -58.86 9.51 -27.34
N GLY A 975 -58.52 8.71 -28.35
CA GLY A 975 -58.59 9.06 -29.78
C GLY A 975 -57.52 10.07 -30.23
N THR A 976 -56.42 10.20 -29.48
CA THR A 976 -55.27 11.02 -29.91
C THR A 976 -54.52 10.38 -31.08
N PHE A 977 -54.42 9.05 -31.13
CA PHE A 977 -53.86 8.29 -32.25
C PHE A 977 -54.96 7.50 -32.98
N GLU A 978 -54.71 7.17 -34.24
CA GLU A 978 -55.66 6.43 -35.09
C GLU A 978 -55.67 4.91 -34.84
N SER A 979 -54.63 4.40 -34.19
CA SER A 979 -54.48 3.03 -33.73
C SER A 979 -53.54 3.01 -32.53
N ASP A 980 -53.46 1.87 -31.85
CA ASP A 980 -52.59 1.72 -30.68
C ASP A 980 -51.12 1.94 -31.06
N VAL A 981 -50.36 2.62 -30.22
CA VAL A 981 -48.93 2.91 -30.44
C VAL A 981 -48.13 2.60 -29.19
N THR A 982 -46.86 2.23 -29.35
CA THR A 982 -45.91 2.24 -28.23
C THR A 982 -45.24 3.60 -28.21
N LEU A 983 -45.61 4.43 -27.24
CA LEU A 983 -44.99 5.75 -27.04
C LEU A 983 -43.71 5.60 -26.23
N SER A 984 -42.64 6.28 -26.64
CA SER A 984 -41.36 6.32 -25.96
C SER A 984 -40.97 7.76 -25.65
N VAL A 985 -40.54 8.00 -24.40
CA VAL A 985 -39.95 9.26 -23.93
C VAL A 985 -38.51 8.99 -23.53
N SER A 986 -37.54 9.74 -24.05
CA SER A 986 -36.12 9.58 -23.73
C SER A 986 -35.46 10.90 -23.36
N THR A 987 -34.27 10.82 -22.77
CA THR A 987 -33.40 12.00 -22.63
C THR A 987 -33.10 12.60 -24.01
N ALA A 988 -32.91 13.92 -24.07
CA ALA A 988 -32.58 14.63 -25.29
C ALA A 988 -31.43 15.61 -25.09
N VAL A 989 -30.59 15.74 -26.10
CA VAL A 989 -29.61 16.83 -26.21
C VAL A 989 -30.33 18.03 -26.82
N VAL A 990 -30.49 19.11 -26.06
CA VAL A 990 -31.23 20.30 -26.50
C VAL A 990 -30.41 21.12 -27.51
N PRO A 991 -30.86 21.29 -28.77
CA PRO A 991 -30.14 22.11 -29.75
C PRO A 991 -30.19 23.61 -29.43
N GLY A 992 -29.14 24.34 -29.84
CA GLY A 992 -29.13 25.80 -29.79
C GLY A 992 -30.24 26.44 -30.65
N SER A 993 -30.55 27.70 -30.38
CA SER A 993 -31.55 28.47 -31.13
C SER A 993 -30.93 29.34 -32.21
N ASN A 994 -31.59 29.46 -33.36
CA ASN A 994 -31.28 30.43 -34.40
C ASN A 994 -32.05 31.76 -34.23
N ASP A 995 -32.94 31.84 -33.24
CA ASP A 995 -33.67 33.04 -32.85
C ASP A 995 -33.13 33.52 -31.50
N GLU A 996 -32.53 34.72 -31.48
CA GLU A 996 -31.95 35.33 -30.28
C GLU A 996 -32.96 35.53 -29.13
N THR A 997 -34.25 35.53 -29.45
CA THR A 997 -35.34 35.69 -28.48
C THR A 997 -35.79 34.39 -27.84
N ILE A 998 -35.18 33.27 -28.22
CA ILE A 998 -35.43 31.94 -27.68
C ILE A 998 -34.09 31.41 -27.18
N VAL A 999 -33.97 31.23 -25.87
CA VAL A 999 -32.77 30.70 -25.22
C VAL A 999 -33.08 29.30 -24.69
N PRO A 1000 -32.61 28.23 -25.35
CA PRO A 1000 -32.87 26.86 -24.89
C PRO A 1000 -32.17 26.58 -23.56
N THR A 1001 -32.84 25.89 -22.65
CA THR A 1001 -32.23 25.34 -21.42
C THR A 1001 -31.60 23.97 -21.71
N LYS A 1002 -31.07 23.29 -20.67
CA LYS A 1002 -30.65 21.88 -20.78
C LYS A 1002 -31.79 20.88 -20.56
N VAL A 1003 -32.99 21.36 -20.21
CA VAL A 1003 -34.15 20.53 -19.85
C VAL A 1003 -34.88 20.13 -21.13
N GLY A 1004 -34.68 18.89 -21.58
CA GLY A 1004 -35.30 18.38 -22.81
C GLY A 1004 -35.61 16.88 -22.77
N VAL A 1005 -36.63 16.51 -23.55
CA VAL A 1005 -37.03 15.12 -23.79
C VAL A 1005 -37.34 14.90 -25.26
N ASN A 1006 -37.07 13.69 -25.75
CA ASN A 1006 -37.51 13.28 -27.07
C ASN A 1006 -38.73 12.36 -26.93
N ILE A 1007 -39.80 12.63 -27.68
CA ILE A 1007 -41.03 11.84 -27.63
C ILE A 1007 -41.28 11.27 -29.03
N THR A 1008 -41.34 9.95 -29.13
CA THR A 1008 -41.51 9.20 -30.39
C THR A 1008 -42.50 8.06 -30.21
N ASN A 1009 -42.93 7.43 -31.31
CA ASN A 1009 -43.65 6.16 -31.26
C ASN A 1009 -43.17 5.19 -32.33
N ASP A 1010 -43.42 3.91 -32.09
CA ASP A 1010 -43.08 2.77 -32.95
C ASP A 1010 -43.64 2.85 -34.38
N LYS A 1011 -44.73 3.60 -34.59
CA LYS A 1011 -45.40 3.74 -35.90
C LYS A 1011 -45.16 5.09 -36.58
N SER A 1012 -44.36 5.97 -36.00
CA SER A 1012 -44.11 7.34 -36.49
C SER A 1012 -45.39 8.17 -36.74
N LEU A 1013 -46.47 7.91 -36.00
CA LEU A 1013 -47.74 8.63 -36.14
C LEU A 1013 -47.73 9.96 -35.39
N GLN A 1014 -48.33 11.00 -35.97
CA GLN A 1014 -48.53 12.30 -35.30
C GLN A 1014 -49.89 12.38 -34.59
N PRO A 1015 -50.01 13.10 -33.47
CA PRO A 1015 -51.26 13.23 -32.71
C PRO A 1015 -52.38 13.91 -33.51
N ARG A 1016 -53.58 13.33 -33.49
CA ARG A 1016 -54.81 13.93 -34.05
C ARG A 1016 -55.49 14.91 -33.10
N LYS A 1017 -55.12 14.94 -31.83
CA LYS A 1017 -55.61 15.87 -30.81
C LYS A 1017 -54.44 16.40 -29.99
N ASP A 1018 -54.65 17.53 -29.33
CA ASP A 1018 -53.67 18.05 -28.37
C ASP A 1018 -53.57 17.09 -27.18
N PHE A 1019 -52.35 16.84 -26.71
CA PHE A 1019 -52.08 16.11 -25.47
C PHE A 1019 -51.42 17.04 -24.45
N SER A 1020 -51.44 16.67 -23.17
CA SER A 1020 -50.79 17.48 -22.11
C SER A 1020 -49.34 17.01 -21.94
N LEU A 1021 -48.39 17.93 -22.05
CA LEU A 1021 -46.99 17.70 -21.71
C LEU A 1021 -46.62 18.57 -20.53
N THR A 1022 -46.32 17.93 -19.40
CA THR A 1022 -45.75 18.60 -18.22
C THR A 1022 -44.27 18.25 -18.13
N MET A 1023 -43.41 19.25 -18.21
CA MET A 1023 -41.96 19.11 -18.01
C MET A 1023 -41.56 19.78 -16.71
N TYR A 1024 -40.95 19.01 -15.83
CA TYR A 1024 -40.37 19.51 -14.58
C TYR A 1024 -38.90 19.83 -14.81
N TYR A 1025 -38.42 20.86 -14.14
CA TYR A 1025 -37.01 21.23 -14.14
C TYR A 1025 -36.45 21.20 -12.73
N HIS A 1026 -35.18 20.84 -12.60
CA HIS A 1026 -34.46 20.97 -11.34
C HIS A 1026 -33.82 22.35 -11.22
N ASP A 1027 -33.50 22.78 -9.99
CA ASP A 1027 -32.89 24.09 -9.76
C ASP A 1027 -31.54 24.24 -10.47
N VAL A 1028 -30.77 23.14 -10.57
CA VAL A 1028 -29.47 23.12 -11.25
C VAL A 1028 -29.61 23.35 -12.76
N ASP A 1029 -30.66 22.80 -13.38
CA ASP A 1029 -30.88 22.91 -14.82
C ASP A 1029 -31.49 24.26 -15.22
N ALA A 1030 -32.08 24.98 -14.25
CA ALA A 1030 -32.63 26.33 -14.40
C ALA A 1030 -31.68 27.44 -13.90
N LEU A 1031 -30.48 27.11 -13.43
CA LEU A 1031 -29.52 28.10 -12.92
C LEU A 1031 -29.11 29.07 -14.03
N GLY A 1032 -29.22 30.38 -13.77
CA GLY A 1032 -28.92 31.43 -14.76
C GLY A 1032 -30.10 31.79 -15.68
N PHE A 1033 -31.27 31.17 -15.47
CA PHE A 1033 -32.50 31.47 -16.19
C PHE A 1033 -33.58 32.10 -15.28
N GLU A 1034 -34.51 32.84 -15.87
CA GLU A 1034 -35.70 33.39 -15.24
C GLU A 1034 -36.90 32.47 -15.49
N ALA A 1035 -37.20 31.59 -14.53
CA ALA A 1035 -38.22 30.56 -14.69
C ALA A 1035 -39.64 31.09 -14.97
N SER A 1036 -39.95 32.34 -14.63
CA SER A 1036 -41.22 32.98 -14.99
C SER A 1036 -41.39 33.24 -16.49
N LYS A 1037 -40.29 33.20 -17.26
CA LYS A 1037 -40.25 33.34 -18.72
C LYS A 1037 -40.13 32.00 -19.45
N PHE A 1038 -40.25 30.89 -18.73
CA PHE A 1038 -40.17 29.56 -19.32
C PHE A 1038 -41.41 29.20 -20.14
N VAL A 1039 -41.14 28.57 -21.28
CA VAL A 1039 -42.13 27.98 -22.18
C VAL A 1039 -41.60 26.63 -22.66
N ILE A 1040 -42.48 25.73 -23.09
CA ILE A 1040 -42.08 24.53 -23.83
C ILE A 1040 -42.09 24.88 -25.32
N GLY A 1041 -41.07 24.43 -26.05
CA GLY A 1041 -41.08 24.41 -27.50
C GLY A 1041 -40.73 23.03 -28.04
N TYR A 1042 -41.16 22.76 -29.26
CA TYR A 1042 -40.69 21.60 -30.02
C TYR A 1042 -39.67 22.05 -31.05
N TYR A 1043 -38.71 21.16 -31.34
CA TYR A 1043 -37.72 21.41 -32.37
C TYR A 1043 -38.26 20.94 -33.73
N ASP A 1044 -38.29 21.85 -34.69
CA ASP A 1044 -38.58 21.57 -36.09
C ASP A 1044 -37.25 21.27 -36.78
N GLU A 1045 -36.91 19.98 -36.86
CA GLU A 1045 -35.64 19.50 -37.41
C GLU A 1045 -35.46 19.87 -38.88
N SER A 1046 -36.55 19.92 -39.65
CA SER A 1046 -36.52 20.25 -41.08
C SER A 1046 -36.07 21.69 -41.31
N ASN A 1047 -36.53 22.62 -40.46
CA ASN A 1047 -36.17 24.03 -40.55
C ASN A 1047 -35.11 24.46 -39.52
N ARG A 1048 -34.58 23.52 -38.73
CA ARG A 1048 -33.57 23.72 -37.66
C ARG A 1048 -33.91 24.87 -36.72
N ARG A 1049 -35.17 24.95 -36.28
CA ARG A 1049 -35.67 26.06 -35.45
C ARG A 1049 -36.56 25.57 -34.32
N TRP A 1050 -36.63 26.36 -33.25
CA TRP A 1050 -37.56 26.14 -32.15
C TRP A 1050 -38.92 26.75 -32.47
N VAL A 1051 -39.97 25.94 -32.32
CA VAL A 1051 -41.36 26.40 -32.36
C VAL A 1051 -41.89 26.43 -30.93
N VAL A 1052 -42.11 27.64 -30.42
CA VAL A 1052 -42.61 27.89 -29.07
C VAL A 1052 -44.10 27.57 -28.99
N LEU A 1053 -44.51 26.84 -27.96
CA LEU A 1053 -45.90 26.52 -27.68
C LEU A 1053 -46.48 27.45 -26.61
N PRO A 1054 -47.79 27.74 -26.65
CA PRO A 1054 -48.51 28.28 -25.50
C PRO A 1054 -48.25 27.41 -24.27
N SER A 1055 -47.71 28.02 -23.22
CA SER A 1055 -47.21 27.31 -22.06
C SER A 1055 -47.58 28.01 -20.76
N ILE A 1056 -47.74 27.25 -19.69
CA ILE A 1056 -47.99 27.74 -18.34
C ILE A 1056 -46.80 27.35 -17.47
N ALA A 1057 -45.99 28.33 -17.07
CA ALA A 1057 -44.91 28.12 -16.11
C ALA A 1057 -45.43 28.23 -14.67
N ASN A 1058 -45.13 27.23 -13.85
CA ASN A 1058 -45.37 27.25 -12.41
C ASN A 1058 -44.02 27.20 -11.71
N THR A 1059 -43.55 28.37 -11.26
CA THR A 1059 -42.23 28.51 -10.63
C THR A 1059 -42.15 27.86 -9.25
N THR A 1060 -43.26 27.80 -8.51
CA THR A 1060 -43.32 27.14 -7.20
C THR A 1060 -43.26 25.62 -7.33
N GLY A 1061 -44.01 25.06 -8.29
CA GLY A 1061 -44.03 23.62 -8.59
C GLY A 1061 -42.93 23.16 -9.56
N LYS A 1062 -42.04 24.08 -9.97
CA LYS A 1062 -40.91 23.87 -10.89
C LYS A 1062 -41.26 23.09 -12.16
N ARG A 1063 -42.37 23.48 -12.79
CA ARG A 1063 -42.87 22.80 -13.98
C ARG A 1063 -43.42 23.76 -15.01
N VAL A 1064 -43.36 23.34 -16.26
CA VAL A 1064 -43.97 24.03 -17.39
C VAL A 1064 -44.94 23.05 -18.05
N VAL A 1065 -46.14 23.53 -18.37
CA VAL A 1065 -47.18 22.71 -19.02
C VAL A 1065 -47.48 23.30 -20.40
N ALA A 1066 -47.52 22.47 -21.42
CA ALA A 1066 -47.93 22.83 -22.78
C ALA A 1066 -48.89 21.81 -23.37
N ARG A 1067 -49.57 22.20 -24.46
CA ARG A 1067 -50.51 21.35 -25.21
C ARG A 1067 -50.05 21.11 -26.65
N PRO A 1068 -49.03 20.27 -26.87
CA PRO A 1068 -48.58 19.94 -28.22
C PRO A 1068 -49.58 19.05 -28.97
N ARG A 1069 -49.53 19.17 -30.30
CA ARG A 1069 -50.17 18.26 -31.28
C ARG A 1069 -49.16 17.67 -32.26
N HIS A 1070 -47.92 17.57 -31.82
CA HIS A 1070 -46.80 17.06 -32.58
C HIS A 1070 -45.94 16.21 -31.66
N LEU A 1071 -45.24 15.19 -32.17
CA LEU A 1071 -44.20 14.44 -31.47
C LEU A 1071 -42.84 14.81 -32.06
N SER A 1072 -41.91 15.24 -31.21
CA SER A 1072 -40.55 15.65 -31.58
C SER A 1072 -39.66 15.67 -30.32
N LEU A 1073 -38.49 16.27 -30.45
CA LEU A 1073 -37.73 16.81 -29.35
C LEU A 1073 -38.44 18.04 -28.76
N PHE A 1074 -38.66 18.00 -27.45
CA PHE A 1074 -39.20 19.09 -26.65
C PHE A 1074 -38.14 19.61 -25.68
N ALA A 1075 -38.16 20.90 -25.41
CA ALA A 1075 -37.36 21.49 -24.36
C ALA A 1075 -38.09 22.62 -23.65
N ILE A 1076 -37.69 22.87 -22.41
CA ILE A 1076 -37.97 24.14 -21.75
C ILE A 1076 -37.03 25.20 -22.35
N LEU A 1077 -37.62 26.31 -22.76
CA LEU A 1077 -36.97 27.45 -23.37
C LEU A 1077 -37.24 28.68 -22.52
N GLN A 1078 -36.29 29.60 -22.41
CA GLN A 1078 -36.53 30.94 -21.90
C GLN A 1078 -36.77 31.90 -23.06
N LEU A 1079 -37.86 32.66 -22.98
CA LEU A 1079 -38.08 33.77 -23.90
C LEU A 1079 -37.27 35.00 -23.47
N ALA A 1080 -36.61 35.64 -24.43
CA ALA A 1080 -35.77 36.82 -24.24
C ALA A 1080 -36.25 38.00 -25.10
N PRO A 1081 -36.11 39.25 -24.63
CA PRO A 1081 -36.46 40.42 -25.42
C PRO A 1081 -35.56 40.58 -26.64
N GLY A 1082 -36.14 41.05 -27.75
CA GLY A 1082 -35.41 41.36 -28.98
C GLY A 1082 -34.49 42.57 -28.81
N THR A 1083 -33.34 42.55 -29.49
CA THR A 1083 -32.35 43.64 -29.45
C THR A 1083 -32.48 44.63 -30.60
N ASN A 1084 -33.33 44.31 -31.60
CA ASN A 1084 -33.56 45.14 -32.78
C ASN A 1084 -35.06 45.26 -33.05
N VAL A 1085 -35.60 46.48 -32.96
CA VAL A 1085 -37.03 46.79 -33.18
C VAL A 1085 -37.48 46.56 -34.62
N GLU A 1086 -36.57 46.59 -35.60
CA GLU A 1086 -36.91 46.36 -37.02
C GLU A 1086 -37.26 44.89 -37.32
N LYS A 1087 -36.77 43.97 -36.49
CA LYS A 1087 -37.04 42.53 -36.60
C LYS A 1087 -38.39 42.12 -35.97
N VAL A 1088 -39.14 43.06 -35.36
CA VAL A 1088 -40.47 42.77 -34.82
C VAL A 1088 -41.37 42.30 -35.96
N ARG A 1089 -42.08 41.20 -35.72
CA ARG A 1089 -42.94 40.56 -36.73
C ARG A 1089 -44.20 39.99 -36.09
N THR A 1090 -45.26 39.91 -36.88
CA THR A 1090 -46.54 39.32 -36.47
C THR A 1090 -46.84 38.05 -37.24
N PHE A 1091 -47.41 37.06 -36.56
CA PHE A 1091 -47.91 35.84 -37.21
C PHE A 1091 -49.07 35.23 -36.42
N PRO A 1092 -50.01 34.54 -37.09
CA PRO A 1092 -50.12 34.41 -38.54
C PRO A 1092 -50.51 35.74 -39.21
N ASN A 1093 -50.10 35.94 -40.46
CA ASN A 1093 -50.47 37.08 -41.28
C ASN A 1093 -50.75 36.56 -42.71
N PRO A 1094 -52.03 36.53 -43.18
CA PRO A 1094 -53.22 37.08 -42.54
C PRO A 1094 -53.62 36.37 -41.23
N TYR A 1095 -54.14 37.13 -40.27
CA TYR A 1095 -54.68 36.64 -39.00
C TYR A 1095 -56.19 36.40 -39.11
N ASN A 1096 -56.64 35.18 -38.77
CA ASN A 1096 -58.06 34.85 -38.64
C ASN A 1096 -58.41 34.49 -37.18
N PRO A 1097 -59.19 35.33 -36.46
CA PRO A 1097 -59.56 35.08 -35.06
C PRO A 1097 -60.40 33.82 -34.83
N ARG A 1098 -61.12 33.33 -35.85
CA ARG A 1098 -61.92 32.10 -35.76
C ARG A 1098 -61.08 30.84 -35.87
N LYS A 1099 -59.94 30.91 -36.55
CA LYS A 1099 -59.01 29.78 -36.73
C LYS A 1099 -57.88 29.76 -35.72
N HIS A 1100 -57.52 30.91 -35.16
CA HIS A 1100 -56.39 31.07 -34.25
C HIS A 1100 -56.87 31.57 -32.88
N SER A 1101 -57.40 30.67 -32.07
CA SER A 1101 -57.94 30.98 -30.73
C SER A 1101 -56.91 31.60 -29.77
N GLU A 1102 -55.62 31.36 -30.00
CA GLU A 1102 -54.49 31.91 -29.21
C GLU A 1102 -54.18 33.38 -29.55
N GLY A 1103 -54.79 33.93 -30.59
CA GLY A 1103 -54.52 35.29 -31.08
C GLY A 1103 -53.36 35.39 -32.07
N MET A 1104 -53.13 36.60 -32.57
CA MET A 1104 -51.97 36.93 -33.40
C MET A 1104 -50.76 37.16 -32.50
N THR A 1105 -49.70 36.38 -32.70
CA THR A 1105 -48.43 36.54 -31.99
C THR A 1105 -47.66 37.73 -32.54
N ILE A 1106 -47.14 38.55 -31.64
CA ILE A 1106 -46.19 39.63 -31.88
C ILE A 1106 -44.87 39.17 -31.28
N SER A 1107 -43.85 39.00 -32.12
CA SER A 1107 -42.56 38.44 -31.70
C SER A 1107 -41.41 39.41 -31.93
N ASN A 1108 -40.29 39.14 -31.26
CA ASN A 1108 -39.08 39.95 -31.28
C ASN A 1108 -39.29 41.38 -30.75
N LEU A 1109 -40.18 41.51 -29.74
CA LEU A 1109 -40.42 42.77 -29.05
C LEU A 1109 -39.20 43.15 -28.18
N PRO A 1110 -38.78 44.42 -28.17
CA PRO A 1110 -37.78 44.90 -27.22
C PRO A 1110 -38.19 44.72 -25.76
N ALA A 1111 -37.27 44.89 -24.81
CA ALA A 1111 -37.55 44.74 -23.37
C ALA A 1111 -38.61 45.74 -22.87
N GLN A 1112 -38.64 46.94 -23.45
CA GLN A 1112 -39.65 47.97 -23.22
C GLN A 1112 -40.29 48.33 -24.55
N ALA A 1113 -41.58 48.09 -24.72
CA ALA A 1113 -42.29 48.40 -25.95
C ALA A 1113 -43.73 48.90 -25.68
N GLU A 1114 -44.08 50.03 -26.26
CA GLU A 1114 -45.46 50.50 -26.40
C GLU A 1114 -46.00 49.99 -27.75
N ILE A 1115 -47.08 49.20 -27.71
CA ILE A 1115 -47.65 48.54 -28.88
C ILE A 1115 -49.07 49.07 -29.11
N LYS A 1116 -49.30 49.67 -30.27
CA LYS A 1116 -50.60 50.22 -30.68
C LYS A 1116 -51.01 49.72 -32.06
N ILE A 1117 -52.27 49.32 -32.21
CA ILE A 1117 -52.84 48.84 -33.46
C ILE A 1117 -53.82 49.88 -33.98
N PHE A 1118 -53.73 50.20 -35.27
CA PHE A 1118 -54.55 51.21 -35.95
C PHE A 1118 -55.23 50.64 -37.19
N THR A 1119 -56.37 51.22 -37.58
CA THR A 1119 -56.94 51.03 -38.92
C THR A 1119 -56.01 51.64 -39.98
N ILE A 1120 -56.18 51.29 -41.26
CA ILE A 1120 -55.41 51.93 -42.34
C ILE A 1120 -55.66 53.45 -42.44
N GLY A 1121 -56.81 53.92 -41.94
CA GLY A 1121 -57.17 55.34 -41.83
C GLY A 1121 -56.51 56.07 -40.65
N GLY A 1122 -55.88 55.35 -39.73
CA GLY A 1122 -55.17 55.91 -38.57
C GLY A 1122 -55.95 55.93 -37.26
N ASP A 1123 -57.14 55.35 -37.19
CA ASP A 1123 -57.93 55.26 -35.95
C ASP A 1123 -57.34 54.20 -35.01
N LEU A 1124 -57.18 54.54 -33.72
CA LEU A 1124 -56.66 53.61 -32.72
C LEU A 1124 -57.68 52.49 -32.47
N VAL A 1125 -57.24 51.25 -32.62
CA VAL A 1125 -58.04 50.04 -32.41
C VAL A 1125 -57.79 49.45 -31.03
N ARG A 1126 -56.50 49.29 -30.66
CA ARG A 1126 -56.10 48.64 -29.41
C ARG A 1126 -54.70 49.07 -28.99
N SER A 1127 -54.52 49.36 -27.71
CA SER A 1127 -53.23 49.34 -27.03
C SER A 1127 -52.97 47.94 -26.44
N VAL A 1128 -51.89 47.27 -26.85
CA VAL A 1128 -51.56 45.91 -26.39
C VAL A 1128 -50.66 46.00 -25.16
N ASN A 1129 -51.05 45.37 -24.06
CA ASN A 1129 -50.25 45.32 -22.84
C ASN A 1129 -49.07 44.36 -23.03
N TYR A 1130 -47.87 44.81 -22.67
CA TYR A 1130 -46.64 44.03 -22.75
C TYR A 1130 -45.78 44.27 -21.51
N ALA A 1131 -46.32 43.87 -20.35
CA ALA A 1131 -45.60 43.94 -19.07
C ALA A 1131 -44.54 42.83 -18.91
N ALA A 1132 -44.66 41.72 -19.64
CA ALA A 1132 -43.83 40.53 -19.45
C ALA A 1132 -42.37 40.70 -19.88
N ALA A 1133 -42.06 41.69 -20.74
CA ALA A 1133 -40.70 42.00 -21.21
C ALA A 1133 -39.89 40.79 -21.73
N ASN A 1134 -40.58 39.77 -22.27
CA ASN A 1134 -40.02 38.48 -22.66
C ASN A 1134 -39.87 38.32 -24.19
N GLY A 1135 -40.07 39.38 -24.95
CA GLY A 1135 -39.95 39.39 -26.40
C GLY A 1135 -41.22 39.01 -27.17
N ARG A 1136 -42.31 38.64 -26.49
CA ARG A 1136 -43.56 38.24 -27.14
C ARG A 1136 -44.81 38.83 -26.48
N SER A 1137 -45.82 39.11 -27.29
CA SER A 1137 -47.18 39.43 -26.85
C SER A 1137 -48.18 38.87 -27.86
N SER A 1138 -49.48 38.90 -27.54
CA SER A 1138 -50.53 38.47 -28.45
C SER A 1138 -51.66 39.50 -28.52
N TRP A 1139 -52.39 39.46 -29.64
CA TRP A 1139 -53.62 40.23 -29.82
C TRP A 1139 -54.76 39.33 -30.29
N ASP A 1140 -55.90 39.43 -29.62
CA ASP A 1140 -57.08 38.57 -29.83
C ASP A 1140 -57.97 39.01 -31.00
N GLY A 1141 -57.69 40.15 -31.64
CA GLY A 1141 -58.53 40.69 -32.71
C GLY A 1141 -59.72 41.51 -32.20
N LYS A 1142 -59.67 42.00 -30.95
CA LYS A 1142 -60.67 42.88 -30.36
C LYS A 1142 -60.14 44.29 -30.16
N ASN A 1143 -61.05 45.27 -30.19
CA ASN A 1143 -60.75 46.66 -29.90
C ASN A 1143 -60.68 46.94 -28.37
N GLU A 1144 -60.49 48.19 -27.97
CA GLU A 1144 -60.45 48.58 -26.55
C GLU A 1144 -61.76 48.31 -25.79
N SER A 1145 -62.91 48.35 -26.47
CA SER A 1145 -64.22 48.02 -25.88
C SER A 1145 -64.49 46.51 -25.81
N GLY A 1146 -63.54 45.66 -26.23
CA GLY A 1146 -63.71 44.20 -26.25
C GLY A 1146 -64.58 43.69 -27.40
N LEU A 1147 -64.89 44.52 -28.40
CA LEU A 1147 -65.64 44.15 -29.58
C LEU A 1147 -64.70 43.66 -30.69
N GLU A 1148 -65.21 42.72 -31.47
CA GLU A 1148 -64.57 42.13 -32.64
C GLU A 1148 -64.34 43.16 -33.77
N VAL A 1149 -63.13 43.21 -34.35
CA VAL A 1149 -62.77 44.20 -35.39
C VAL A 1149 -62.94 43.67 -36.83
N ALA A 1150 -63.44 44.47 -37.77
CA ALA A 1150 -63.78 44.00 -39.14
C ALA A 1150 -62.58 43.42 -39.93
N SER A 1151 -62.85 42.61 -40.96
CA SER A 1151 -61.82 42.18 -41.91
C SER A 1151 -61.20 43.39 -42.61
N GLY A 1152 -59.87 43.40 -42.79
CA GLY A 1152 -59.18 44.53 -43.42
C GLY A 1152 -57.66 44.55 -43.15
N ILE A 1153 -57.00 45.62 -43.61
CA ILE A 1153 -55.58 45.87 -43.37
C ILE A 1153 -55.42 46.80 -42.16
N TYR A 1154 -54.54 46.40 -41.25
CA TYR A 1154 -54.23 47.11 -40.02
C TYR A 1154 -52.73 47.45 -39.95
N VAL A 1155 -52.41 48.48 -39.17
CA VAL A 1155 -51.04 48.93 -38.93
C VAL A 1155 -50.73 48.82 -37.44
N MET A 1156 -49.71 48.04 -37.09
CA MET A 1156 -49.17 47.98 -35.74
C MET A 1156 -47.96 48.90 -35.62
N LEU A 1157 -48.00 49.82 -34.66
CA LEU A 1157 -46.89 50.69 -34.28
C LEU A 1157 -46.25 50.15 -33.00
N VAL A 1158 -44.94 49.93 -33.03
CA VAL A 1158 -44.15 49.51 -31.87
C VAL A 1158 -43.10 50.56 -31.59
N LYS A 1159 -43.19 51.20 -30.42
CA LYS A 1159 -42.23 52.21 -29.94
C LYS A 1159 -41.44 51.65 -28.76
N SER A 1160 -40.13 51.83 -28.77
CA SER A 1160 -39.22 51.40 -27.70
C SER A 1160 -38.06 52.40 -27.53
N PRO A 1161 -37.31 52.37 -26.41
CA PRO A 1161 -36.12 53.20 -26.24
C PRO A 1161 -35.04 52.97 -27.32
N ILE A 1162 -35.03 51.78 -27.93
CA ILE A 1162 -34.06 51.38 -28.97
C ILE A 1162 -34.55 51.67 -30.40
N GLY A 1163 -35.74 52.25 -30.57
CA GLY A 1163 -36.29 52.66 -31.87
C GLY A 1163 -37.79 52.44 -32.03
N THR A 1164 -38.30 52.75 -33.22
CA THR A 1164 -39.72 52.62 -33.58
C THR A 1164 -39.88 51.87 -34.89
N THR A 1165 -40.81 50.91 -34.97
CA THR A 1165 -41.17 50.23 -36.22
C THR A 1165 -42.68 50.22 -36.47
N ARG A 1166 -43.06 49.94 -37.72
CA ARG A 1166 -44.45 49.80 -38.17
C ARG A 1166 -44.61 48.50 -38.95
N ILE A 1167 -45.63 47.71 -38.62
CA ILE A 1167 -45.91 46.43 -39.26
C ILE A 1167 -47.31 46.49 -39.87
N LYS A 1168 -47.43 46.13 -41.14
CA LYS A 1168 -48.73 45.97 -41.81
C LYS A 1168 -49.14 44.51 -41.74
N PHE A 1169 -50.38 44.26 -41.36
CA PHE A 1169 -50.93 42.90 -41.34
C PHE A 1169 -52.40 42.91 -41.78
N ALA A 1170 -52.85 41.77 -42.30
CA ALA A 1170 -54.23 41.57 -42.73
C ALA A 1170 -54.99 40.78 -41.67
N LEU A 1171 -56.24 41.16 -41.42
CA LEU A 1171 -57.21 40.39 -40.63
C LEU A 1171 -58.32 39.90 -41.57
N GLU A 1172 -58.57 38.59 -41.53
CA GLU A 1172 -59.59 37.92 -42.33
C GLU A 1172 -60.49 37.11 -41.40
N ARG A 1173 -61.79 37.40 -41.38
CA ARG A 1173 -62.77 36.62 -40.62
C ARG A 1173 -63.34 35.45 -41.40
#